data_AF-A0A938KQM6-F1
#
_entry.id   AF-A0A938KQM6-F1
#
_cell.length_a   1.000
_cell.length_b   1.000
_cell.length_c   1.000
_cell.angle_alpha   90.00
_cell.angle_beta   90.00
_cell.angle_gamma   90.00
#
_symmetry.space_group_name_H-M   'P 1'
#
loop_
_entity.id
_entity.type
_entity.pdbx_description
1 polymer ?
#
loop_
_entity_poly.entity_id
_entity_poly.type
_entity_poly.pdbx_seq_one_letter_code
_entity_poly.pdbx_strand_id
1 'polypeptide(L)'
;MRSPRLLSVLSLLVLPVLGCSRDGGTGPAPLANDPKVFTDAFSDGVTWQAFQGSLLTAMSIDNAVKFRGSSSLKIVVPAAGNSAGAYAGGAFVADQGRDLTKYDVISFYAKGSVAATLDVAGLGNDNTGTSLYPAERTALALTTSWQKYTIAIPLASKLTSEKGLFFFAEGPENGQGYTLWLDDIQYESLGTVTNVRPTIAGGSYQQEVGDSRKIVGTSVTAAVAGVDQTVAAAAGYFTFNTSNAAVATVTNGVITVAGAGSATISGALGAIPATGSIALTASVPPAAAAPTPTRAAGDVISLFSNAYTNRTVDTWSASWDQADVADVTIAGNAAKKYTNLSYAGIEFITSRVDATPMTGLHLDLWVTSAAGFKIKLVDFGANGAFGGGDDKEHEVTLTGTSTPSITVGAWNSIDIPFSAFTGLTTRANLAQMIISGSPTAYLDNIYFYKIPPPPGPTSANTAPTNPAASVISLFSNAYTDRTGTTWSTSWDQADVADVKVGTDDVKKYTNLVFAGIEPAAPVNATAMTTFNFDLWLPDSLTSASTFKVKLVDWGANGSFGGGDDTEHERTFTTTTTPALTRGSWIRFQLPLSSFTGMTGRTSVAQLILSGSVGTLFLDNVFFSSDGPAVAAPTPSYAAADVISLFSNAYTNRTVDTWSASWDQADVADVQVAGNDVKKYSNLVFSGTEFTTATVNASTMTHFSFDLWTPDPTTAPAQFKVKLVDFGANNAFGGGDDKEHELVFSATTTPALATGSWVTFNIPLSQFTGLTTRSNLAQLIFVSAPTSRTAFIDNVLFHK
;
A
#
# COMPACT_ATOMS: atom_id res chain seq x y z
N MET A 1 -18.81 90.76 42.73
CA MET A 1 -18.87 91.03 44.19
C MET A 1 -17.45 91.06 44.74
N ARG A 2 -17.12 92.11 45.50
CA ARG A 2 -16.08 92.24 46.56
C ARG A 2 -14.79 91.38 46.48
N SER A 3 -13.66 92.00 46.09
CA SER A 3 -12.47 92.39 46.92
C SER A 3 -12.10 91.56 48.19
N PRO A 4 -10.85 91.65 48.75
CA PRO A 4 -9.57 91.02 48.36
C PRO A 4 -8.81 90.43 49.60
N ARG A 5 -7.56 89.94 49.44
CA ARG A 5 -6.36 90.06 50.36
C ARG A 5 -5.22 89.12 49.88
N LEU A 6 -4.08 89.67 49.44
CA LEU A 6 -2.78 89.80 50.16
C LEU A 6 -2.18 88.47 50.65
N LEU A 7 -0.89 88.14 50.55
CA LEU A 7 0.35 88.72 50.00
C LEU A 7 1.42 87.63 50.27
N SER A 8 2.39 87.38 49.38
CA SER A 8 3.77 86.99 49.74
C SER A 8 4.68 86.91 48.51
N VAL A 9 5.82 87.57 48.65
CA VAL A 9 6.84 87.92 47.66
C VAL A 9 7.90 86.82 47.56
N LEU A 10 8.40 86.49 46.36
CA LEU A 10 9.85 86.52 46.10
C LEU A 10 10.18 86.47 44.60
N SER A 11 11.04 87.41 44.22
CA SER A 11 11.57 87.74 42.89
C SER A 11 12.49 86.67 42.29
N LEU A 12 12.37 86.43 40.98
CA LEU A 12 13.49 85.94 40.16
C LEU A 12 13.58 86.76 38.87
N LEU A 13 14.74 87.38 38.69
CA LEU A 13 15.10 88.37 37.68
C LEU A 13 15.47 87.67 36.36
N VAL A 14 14.87 88.08 35.24
CA VAL A 14 15.19 87.62 33.89
C VAL A 14 16.20 88.58 33.26
N LEU A 15 17.34 88.06 32.79
CA LEU A 15 18.31 88.76 31.93
C LEU A 15 18.53 87.95 30.64
N PRO A 16 18.65 88.61 29.47
CA PRO A 16 18.86 87.94 28.18
C PRO A 16 20.35 87.61 27.98
N VAL A 17 20.63 86.37 27.59
CA VAL A 17 21.98 85.91 27.24
C VAL A 17 22.27 86.26 25.78
N LEU A 18 23.28 87.11 25.57
CA LEU A 18 23.96 87.32 24.30
C LEU A 18 24.79 86.07 23.97
N GLY A 19 24.69 85.62 22.72
CA GLY A 19 25.31 84.40 22.23
C GLY A 19 26.83 84.44 22.18
N CYS A 20 27.45 83.36 22.66
CA CYS A 20 28.69 82.86 22.10
C CYS A 20 28.35 82.02 20.85
N SER A 21 29.09 82.21 19.77
CA SER A 21 29.02 81.38 18.57
C SER A 21 29.25 79.92 18.95
N ARG A 22 28.26 79.07 18.66
CA ARG A 22 28.36 77.62 18.77
C ARG A 22 29.02 77.15 17.48
N ASP A 23 30.28 76.74 17.55
CA ASP A 23 30.94 76.09 16.41
C ASP A 23 30.09 74.91 15.95
N GLY A 24 29.76 74.91 14.66
CA GLY A 24 28.92 73.91 14.02
C GLY A 24 29.65 72.59 13.91
N GLY A 25 29.28 71.61 14.75
CA GLY A 25 29.87 70.28 14.70
C GLY A 25 29.38 69.34 15.79
N THR A 26 28.07 69.26 16.06
CA THR A 26 27.53 68.30 17.05
C THR A 26 27.14 66.96 16.41
N GLY A 27 28.05 66.39 15.62
CA GLY A 27 28.04 64.96 15.37
C GLY A 27 28.62 64.22 16.59
N PRO A 28 28.39 62.89 16.72
CA PRO A 28 29.16 62.07 17.65
C PRO A 28 30.67 62.30 17.46
N ALA A 29 31.45 62.27 18.54
CA ALA A 29 32.90 62.30 18.42
C ALA A 29 33.38 61.16 17.50
N PRO A 30 34.35 61.40 16.60
CA PRO A 30 34.90 60.35 15.76
C PRO A 30 35.42 59.19 16.62
N LEU A 31 35.19 57.95 16.17
CA LEU A 31 35.73 56.78 16.83
C LEU A 31 37.27 56.81 16.81
N ALA A 32 37.89 56.29 17.86
CA ALA A 32 39.35 56.23 17.95
C ALA A 32 39.91 55.39 16.79
N ASN A 33 40.99 55.85 16.17
CA ASN A 33 41.68 55.14 15.09
C ASN A 33 43.13 54.81 15.48
N ASP A 34 43.36 54.58 16.77
CA ASP A 34 44.66 54.23 17.33
C ASP A 34 45.09 52.84 16.85
N PRO A 35 46.24 52.71 16.17
CA PRO A 35 46.73 51.42 15.71
C PRO A 35 47.18 50.50 16.85
N LYS A 36 47.54 51.04 18.00
CA LYS A 36 48.26 50.27 19.03
C LYS A 36 47.29 49.43 19.85
N VAL A 37 47.62 48.15 20.04
CA VAL A 37 46.94 47.27 20.99
C VAL A 37 47.78 47.12 22.24
N PHE A 38 49.05 46.71 22.05
CA PHE A 38 50.06 46.63 23.09
C PHE A 38 51.43 46.92 22.46
N THR A 39 52.20 47.87 23.01
CA THR A 39 53.62 48.04 22.66
C THR A 39 54.46 47.88 23.92
N ASP A 40 54.37 48.83 24.84
CA ASP A 40 55.01 48.79 26.16
C ASP A 40 53.98 48.73 27.30
N ALA A 41 52.74 49.02 26.96
CA ALA A 41 51.58 48.95 27.81
C ALA A 41 50.37 48.72 26.90
N PHE A 42 49.24 48.32 27.49
CA PHE A 42 47.97 48.35 26.79
C PHE A 42 47.68 49.78 26.33
N SER A 43 47.19 49.91 25.09
CA SER A 43 46.62 51.17 24.63
C SER A 43 45.40 51.55 25.49
N ASP A 44 45.10 52.84 25.56
CA ASP A 44 43.98 53.37 26.35
C ASP A 44 42.67 52.65 25.99
N GLY A 45 41.94 52.22 27.02
CA GLY A 45 40.67 51.52 26.88
C GLY A 45 40.78 50.05 26.44
N VAL A 46 41.99 49.49 26.27
CA VAL A 46 42.18 48.08 25.91
C VAL A 46 42.32 47.22 27.16
N THR A 47 41.55 46.14 27.22
CA THR A 47 41.61 45.13 28.27
C THR A 47 41.85 43.75 27.68
N TRP A 48 42.53 42.88 28.42
CA TRP A 48 42.63 41.47 28.08
C TRP A 48 41.55 40.65 28.78
N GLN A 49 40.93 39.74 28.04
CA GLN A 49 39.85 38.89 28.51
C GLN A 49 40.14 37.44 28.13
N ALA A 50 40.31 36.57 29.13
CA ALA A 50 40.55 35.15 28.93
C ALA A 50 39.35 34.45 28.25
N PHE A 51 39.63 33.46 27.41
CA PHE A 51 38.59 32.60 26.84
C PHE A 51 38.14 31.52 27.83
N GLN A 52 36.93 30.99 27.61
CA GLN A 52 36.42 29.89 28.42
C GLN A 52 37.35 28.67 28.33
N GLY A 53 37.74 28.12 29.48
CA GLY A 53 38.63 26.95 29.58
C GLY A 53 40.12 27.26 29.42
N SER A 54 40.49 28.52 29.18
CA SER A 54 41.90 28.93 29.20
C SER A 54 42.41 29.07 30.64
N LEU A 55 43.73 28.96 30.81
CA LEU A 55 44.39 29.31 32.06
C LEU A 55 44.25 30.81 32.31
N LEU A 56 43.42 31.19 33.30
CA LEU A 56 43.08 32.60 33.57
C LEU A 56 44.28 33.47 33.95
N THR A 57 45.34 32.86 34.49
CA THR A 57 46.58 33.54 34.89
C THR A 57 47.70 33.39 33.85
N ALA A 58 47.37 32.99 32.61
CA ALA A 58 48.39 32.70 31.60
C ALA A 58 49.18 33.95 31.19
N MET A 59 48.58 35.14 31.21
CA MET A 59 49.18 36.36 30.68
C MET A 59 49.68 37.30 31.79
N SER A 60 50.90 37.82 31.63
CA SER A 60 51.49 38.87 32.47
C SER A 60 52.38 39.81 31.64
N ILE A 61 52.71 40.98 32.17
CA ILE A 61 53.73 41.86 31.56
C ILE A 61 55.13 41.40 31.98
N ASP A 62 56.09 41.39 31.05
CA ASP A 62 57.49 41.02 31.28
C ASP A 62 58.43 42.16 30.84
N ASN A 63 59.19 42.71 31.79
CA ASN A 63 60.15 43.78 31.54
C ASN A 63 61.55 43.28 31.17
N ALA A 64 61.82 41.98 31.32
CA ALA A 64 63.12 41.39 31.06
C ALA A 64 63.24 40.94 29.59
N VAL A 65 62.31 40.09 29.14
CA VAL A 65 62.26 39.59 27.76
C VAL A 65 61.34 40.49 26.95
N LYS A 66 61.88 41.16 25.94
CA LYS A 66 61.16 42.09 25.05
C LYS A 66 61.85 42.20 23.69
N PHE A 67 61.12 42.59 22.66
CA PHE A 67 61.65 42.90 21.35
C PHE A 67 62.21 44.31 21.32
N ARG A 68 61.42 45.29 21.76
CA ARG A 68 61.78 46.72 21.83
C ARG A 68 61.21 47.34 23.10
N GLY A 69 61.64 48.56 23.43
CA GLY A 69 61.07 49.34 24.52
C GLY A 69 61.40 48.80 25.91
N SER A 70 60.39 48.73 26.75
CA SER A 70 60.44 48.53 28.21
C SER A 70 59.73 47.26 28.70
N SER A 71 58.82 46.67 27.91
CA SER A 71 58.19 45.38 28.25
C SER A 71 57.55 44.68 27.06
N SER A 72 57.28 43.39 27.21
CA SER A 72 56.42 42.59 26.32
C SER A 72 55.30 41.89 27.11
N LEU A 73 54.38 41.22 26.41
CA LEU A 73 53.46 40.26 27.00
C LEU A 73 54.13 38.90 27.11
N LYS A 74 54.08 38.32 28.30
CA LYS A 74 54.49 36.93 28.58
C LYS A 74 53.25 36.07 28.78
N ILE A 75 53.19 34.98 28.03
CA ILE A 75 52.12 34.01 28.02
C ILE A 75 52.69 32.66 28.47
N VAL A 76 52.19 32.14 29.58
CA VAL A 76 52.52 30.81 30.09
C VAL A 76 51.51 29.81 29.53
N VAL A 77 51.97 28.98 28.60
CA VAL A 77 51.19 27.89 28.01
C VAL A 77 51.22 26.70 28.98
N PRO A 78 50.06 26.22 29.47
CA PRO A 78 50.01 25.11 30.41
C PRO A 78 50.40 23.79 29.74
N ALA A 79 50.97 22.86 30.50
CA ALA A 79 51.15 21.48 30.06
C ALA A 79 49.80 20.75 29.94
N ALA A 80 49.75 19.66 29.17
CA ALA A 80 48.54 18.88 29.00
C ALA A 80 48.04 18.33 30.35
N GLY A 81 46.72 18.37 30.57
CA GLY A 81 46.08 17.92 31.80
C GLY A 81 46.11 18.93 32.96
N ASN A 82 46.53 20.18 32.73
CA ASN A 82 46.43 21.22 33.75
C ASN A 82 44.96 21.52 34.11
N SER A 83 44.60 21.32 35.38
CA SER A 83 43.24 21.51 35.88
C SER A 83 42.78 22.97 35.95
N ALA A 84 43.70 23.93 35.92
CA ALA A 84 43.39 25.36 35.95
C ALA A 84 43.10 25.95 34.55
N GLY A 85 43.31 25.17 33.49
CA GLY A 85 43.04 25.56 32.10
C GLY A 85 43.87 24.72 31.13
N ALA A 86 43.24 24.26 30.04
CA ALA A 86 43.87 23.33 29.11
C ALA A 86 44.80 24.01 28.09
N TYR A 87 44.70 25.34 27.95
CA TYR A 87 45.43 26.16 26.98
C TYR A 87 45.57 27.60 27.51
N ALA A 88 46.40 28.42 26.86
CA ALA A 88 46.47 29.86 27.11
C ALA A 88 45.79 30.62 25.97
N GLY A 89 44.82 31.49 26.24
CA GLY A 89 44.14 32.22 25.18
C GLY A 89 43.19 33.30 25.70
N GLY A 90 42.94 34.29 24.86
CA GLY A 90 42.06 35.40 25.18
C GLY A 90 42.05 36.48 24.10
N ALA A 91 41.15 37.44 24.27
CA ALA A 91 40.97 38.59 23.38
C ALA A 91 41.41 39.89 24.05
N PHE A 92 41.95 40.80 23.24
CA PHE A 92 42.29 42.17 23.57
C PHE A 92 41.15 43.04 23.06
N VAL A 93 40.37 43.58 23.98
CA VAL A 93 39.08 44.21 23.70
C VAL A 93 39.14 45.67 24.09
N ALA A 94 38.77 46.56 23.16
CA ALA A 94 38.57 47.97 23.42
C ALA A 94 37.23 48.20 24.15
N ASP A 95 37.18 49.11 25.10
CA ASP A 95 35.96 49.52 25.78
C ASP A 95 34.97 50.21 24.83
N GLN A 96 35.48 50.99 23.87
CA GLN A 96 34.78 51.62 22.74
C GLN A 96 35.31 51.10 21.40
N GLY A 97 34.44 51.02 20.39
CA GLY A 97 34.83 50.58 19.05
C GLY A 97 35.85 51.51 18.39
N ARG A 98 36.75 50.94 17.59
CA ARG A 98 37.76 51.68 16.82
C ARG A 98 37.44 51.69 15.34
N ASP A 99 37.72 52.82 14.69
CA ASP A 99 37.76 52.91 13.23
C ASP A 99 39.14 52.45 12.75
N LEU A 100 39.18 51.23 12.22
CA LEU A 100 40.38 50.56 11.74
C LEU A 100 40.41 50.48 10.20
N THR A 101 39.56 51.24 9.51
CA THR A 101 39.36 51.15 8.06
C THR A 101 40.59 51.53 7.23
N LYS A 102 41.55 52.26 7.82
CA LYS A 102 42.78 52.73 7.15
C LYS A 102 43.95 51.72 7.17
N TYR A 103 43.79 50.57 7.81
CA TYR A 103 44.85 49.56 7.98
C TYR A 103 44.66 48.38 7.03
N ASP A 104 45.74 47.68 6.69
CA ASP A 104 45.70 46.49 5.83
C ASP A 104 46.18 45.22 6.52
N VAL A 105 46.90 45.36 7.66
CA VAL A 105 47.33 44.24 8.49
C VAL A 105 47.22 44.58 9.98
N ILE A 106 47.14 43.55 10.82
CA ILE A 106 47.65 43.61 12.19
C ILE A 106 49.01 42.90 12.22
N SER A 107 49.98 43.49 12.90
CA SER A 107 51.30 42.91 13.09
C SER A 107 51.66 42.80 14.55
N PHE A 108 52.57 41.88 14.83
CA PHE A 108 53.11 41.66 16.17
C PHE A 108 54.44 40.93 16.05
N TYR A 109 55.30 41.10 17.05
CA TYR A 109 56.48 40.27 17.23
C TYR A 109 56.16 39.12 18.17
N ALA A 110 56.65 37.92 17.85
CA ALA A 110 56.50 36.78 18.75
C ALA A 110 57.78 35.93 18.81
N LYS A 111 57.97 35.25 19.95
CA LYS A 111 58.94 34.17 20.11
C LYS A 111 58.48 33.17 21.17
N GLY A 112 58.90 31.91 21.03
CA GLY A 112 58.76 30.89 22.06
C GLY A 112 60.02 30.74 22.92
N SER A 113 59.89 30.15 24.10
CA SER A 113 61.02 29.63 24.88
C SER A 113 61.64 28.40 24.21
N VAL A 114 60.87 27.75 23.34
CA VAL A 114 61.25 26.64 22.46
C VAL A 114 60.71 26.94 21.05
N ALA A 115 61.17 26.19 20.05
CA ALA A 115 60.45 26.15 18.77
C ALA A 115 59.09 25.48 19.00
N ALA A 116 58.03 26.12 18.53
CA ALA A 116 56.64 25.72 18.75
C ALA A 116 55.79 26.25 17.59
N THR A 117 54.49 25.97 17.60
CA THR A 117 53.54 26.45 16.61
C THR A 117 52.43 27.17 17.35
N LEU A 118 52.32 28.49 17.18
CA LEU A 118 51.17 29.23 17.71
C LEU A 118 49.91 28.77 16.99
N ASP A 119 49.00 28.12 17.71
CA ASP A 119 47.79 27.48 17.19
C ASP A 119 46.92 28.48 16.44
N VAL A 120 46.60 29.61 17.08
CA VAL A 120 45.75 30.66 16.50
C VAL A 120 46.19 32.06 16.94
N ALA A 121 46.23 32.99 15.99
CA ALA A 121 46.21 34.43 16.26
C ALA A 121 45.30 35.15 15.26
N GLY A 122 44.65 36.22 15.71
CA GLY A 122 43.66 36.92 14.90
C GLY A 122 43.24 38.29 15.41
N LEU A 123 42.23 38.85 14.75
CA LEU A 123 41.55 40.10 15.10
C LEU A 123 40.03 39.90 15.04
N GLY A 124 39.26 40.86 15.56
CA GLY A 124 37.81 40.93 15.40
C GLY A 124 37.00 40.00 16.31
N ASN A 125 37.64 39.39 17.32
CA ASN A 125 36.97 38.65 18.38
C ASN A 125 36.93 39.52 19.65
N ASP A 126 35.74 39.93 20.07
CA ASP A 126 35.51 40.79 21.24
C ASP A 126 35.08 39.99 22.48
N ASN A 127 35.19 38.66 22.43
CA ASN A 127 34.83 37.72 23.50
C ASN A 127 33.35 37.75 23.92
N THR A 128 32.45 38.23 23.06
CA THR A 128 31.00 38.26 23.34
C THR A 128 30.26 37.05 22.78
N GLY A 129 30.89 36.29 21.88
CA GLY A 129 30.22 35.26 21.06
C GLY A 129 29.39 35.84 19.90
N THR A 130 29.34 37.17 19.74
CA THR A 130 28.55 37.86 18.71
C THR A 130 29.39 38.65 17.71
N SER A 131 30.72 38.52 17.76
CA SER A 131 31.63 39.27 16.90
C SER A 131 31.38 39.01 15.42
N LEU A 132 31.31 40.08 14.62
CA LEU A 132 30.91 40.02 13.21
C LEU A 132 32.10 39.81 12.26
N TYR A 133 33.29 40.26 12.66
CA TYR A 133 34.47 40.31 11.81
C TYR A 133 35.70 39.54 12.34
N PRO A 134 35.57 38.39 13.04
CA PRO A 134 36.74 37.62 13.40
C PRO A 134 37.50 37.16 12.15
N ALA A 135 38.82 37.31 12.19
CA ALA A 135 39.73 36.89 11.14
C ALA A 135 41.01 36.34 11.77
N GLU A 136 41.44 35.15 11.36
CA GLU A 136 42.52 34.43 12.03
C GLU A 136 43.44 33.67 11.08
N ARG A 137 44.67 33.49 11.53
CA ARG A 137 45.63 32.55 10.96
C ARG A 137 45.90 31.46 11.99
N THR A 138 46.08 30.26 11.48
CA THR A 138 46.44 29.10 12.29
C THR A 138 47.86 28.65 12.00
N ALA A 139 48.41 27.85 12.92
CA ALA A 139 49.69 27.17 12.76
C ALA A 139 50.87 28.12 12.44
N LEU A 140 51.01 29.19 13.23
CA LEU A 140 52.09 30.16 13.07
C LEU A 140 53.37 29.62 13.70
N ALA A 141 54.30 29.15 12.88
CA ALA A 141 55.58 28.63 13.35
C ALA A 141 56.36 29.68 14.17
N LEU A 142 56.62 29.37 15.44
CA LEU A 142 57.41 30.17 16.37
C LEU A 142 58.88 29.72 16.38
N THR A 143 59.77 30.68 16.56
CA THR A 143 61.19 30.41 16.81
C THR A 143 61.60 30.91 18.20
N THR A 144 62.79 30.53 18.65
CA THR A 144 63.37 31.06 19.90
C THR A 144 63.92 32.48 19.75
N SER A 145 63.95 33.02 18.53
CA SER A 145 64.26 34.42 18.21
C SER A 145 62.98 35.18 17.89
N TRP A 146 62.96 36.48 18.15
CA TRP A 146 61.84 37.34 17.77
C TRP A 146 61.63 37.34 16.26
N GLN A 147 60.41 37.04 15.82
CA GLN A 147 59.97 37.14 14.43
C GLN A 147 58.79 38.10 14.34
N LYS A 148 58.68 38.84 13.22
CA LYS A 148 57.50 39.65 12.93
C LYS A 148 56.46 38.80 12.23
N TYR A 149 55.24 38.78 12.75
CA TYR A 149 54.07 38.16 12.15
C TYR A 149 53.14 39.25 11.66
N THR A 150 52.40 38.93 10.60
CA THR A 150 51.34 39.77 10.05
C THR A 150 50.13 38.91 9.79
N ILE A 151 48.96 39.50 9.98
CA ILE A 151 47.67 38.94 9.60
C ILE A 151 47.00 39.98 8.72
N ALA A 152 46.80 39.64 7.44
CA ALA A 152 46.08 40.50 6.52
C ALA A 152 44.64 40.72 7.00
N ILE A 153 44.18 41.96 6.99
CA ILE A 153 42.79 42.29 7.27
C ILE A 153 41.99 41.95 6.01
N PRO A 154 41.00 41.04 6.06
CA PRO A 154 40.30 40.58 4.87
C PRO A 154 39.69 41.73 4.05
N LEU A 155 38.95 42.64 4.72
CA LEU A 155 38.41 43.84 4.11
C LEU A 155 38.27 44.95 5.15
N ALA A 156 39.26 45.82 5.22
CA ALA A 156 39.38 46.84 6.26
C ALA A 156 38.18 47.81 6.32
N SER A 157 37.53 48.09 5.19
CA SER A 157 36.34 48.97 5.15
C SER A 157 35.14 48.47 5.98
N LYS A 158 35.17 47.21 6.45
CA LYS A 158 34.17 46.68 7.39
C LYS A 158 34.45 47.06 8.86
N LEU A 159 35.69 47.36 9.21
CA LEU A 159 36.13 47.62 10.59
C LEU A 159 35.92 49.09 10.98
N THR A 160 34.69 49.57 10.87
CA THR A 160 34.33 50.98 11.16
C THR A 160 34.16 51.26 12.66
N SER A 161 33.94 50.22 13.47
CA SER A 161 33.72 50.31 14.92
C SER A 161 34.07 48.97 15.60
N GLU A 162 35.29 48.49 15.41
CA GLU A 162 35.73 47.17 15.90
C GLU A 162 36.19 47.22 17.36
N LYS A 163 35.76 46.26 18.18
CA LYS A 163 36.16 46.17 19.59
C LYS A 163 37.18 45.06 19.84
N GLY A 164 37.12 43.96 19.10
CA GLY A 164 38.07 42.86 19.19
C GLY A 164 39.35 43.21 18.44
N LEU A 165 40.36 43.70 19.14
CA LEU A 165 41.57 44.24 18.50
C LEU A 165 42.59 43.15 18.15
N PHE A 166 42.75 42.15 19.01
CA PHE A 166 43.64 41.02 18.79
C PHE A 166 43.17 39.85 19.62
N PHE A 167 43.48 38.62 19.21
CA PHE A 167 43.33 37.46 20.08
C PHE A 167 44.34 36.38 19.72
N PHE A 168 44.54 35.46 20.66
CA PHE A 168 45.32 34.25 20.44
C PHE A 168 44.73 33.09 21.26
N ALA A 169 45.04 31.87 20.84
CA ALA A 169 44.85 30.65 21.62
C ALA A 169 46.03 29.72 21.35
N GLU A 170 46.54 29.09 22.39
CA GLU A 170 47.75 28.27 22.34
C GLU A 170 47.72 27.10 23.33
N GLY A 171 47.84 25.88 22.81
CA GLY A 171 47.96 24.64 23.58
C GLY A 171 49.41 24.17 23.80
N PRO A 172 49.60 23.11 24.61
CA PRO A 172 50.92 22.51 24.83
C PRO A 172 51.47 21.77 23.61
N GLU A 173 52.79 21.83 23.44
CA GLU A 173 53.52 21.10 22.40
C GLU A 173 53.95 19.73 22.89
N ASN A 174 53.47 18.65 22.25
CA ASN A 174 53.69 17.27 22.70
C ASN A 174 53.34 17.06 24.18
N GLY A 175 52.30 17.75 24.65
CA GLY A 175 51.86 17.73 26.05
C GLY A 175 52.69 18.57 27.01
N GLN A 176 53.74 19.25 26.54
CA GLN A 176 54.60 20.11 27.35
C GLN A 176 54.18 21.58 27.21
N GLY A 177 54.06 22.26 28.36
CA GLY A 177 53.86 23.71 28.41
C GLY A 177 55.15 24.46 28.08
N TYR A 178 55.03 25.71 27.67
CA TYR A 178 56.16 26.58 27.36
C TYR A 178 55.80 28.06 27.58
N THR A 179 56.75 28.96 27.37
CA THR A 179 56.49 30.41 27.42
C THR A 179 56.51 31.02 26.02
N LEU A 180 55.44 31.72 25.67
CA LEU A 180 55.32 32.56 24.49
C LEU A 180 55.47 34.02 24.93
N TRP A 181 56.19 34.81 24.13
CA TRP A 181 56.18 36.27 24.28
C TRP A 181 55.61 36.93 23.03
N LEU A 182 54.80 37.97 23.24
CA LEU A 182 54.24 38.82 22.20
C LEU A 182 54.61 40.28 22.48
N ASP A 183 55.00 41.03 21.46
CA ASP A 183 55.42 42.43 21.59
C ASP A 183 55.00 43.25 20.36
N ASP A 184 54.89 44.57 20.51
CA ASP A 184 54.51 45.51 19.44
C ASP A 184 53.28 45.06 18.61
N ILE A 185 52.18 44.68 19.28
CA ILE A 185 50.90 44.33 18.66
C ILE A 185 50.20 45.62 18.20
N GLN A 186 50.12 45.82 16.88
CA GLN A 186 49.53 47.02 16.29
C GLN A 186 48.99 46.81 14.88
N TYR A 187 48.01 47.64 14.51
CA TYR A 187 47.52 47.77 13.15
C TYR A 187 48.47 48.61 12.30
N GLU A 188 48.75 48.17 11.07
CA GLU A 188 49.62 48.86 10.13
C GLU A 188 48.96 48.98 8.75
N SER A 189 49.38 49.99 7.99
CA SER A 189 49.08 50.12 6.56
C SER A 189 50.40 49.94 5.81
N LEU A 190 50.74 48.69 5.50
CA LEU A 190 52.00 48.34 4.85
C LEU A 190 51.98 48.67 3.34
N GLY A 191 50.80 48.72 2.72
CA GLY A 191 50.65 48.91 1.27
C GLY A 191 51.17 47.73 0.45
N THR A 192 51.42 46.58 1.10
CA THR A 192 52.00 45.38 0.47
C THR A 192 51.02 44.22 0.36
N VAL A 193 49.77 44.40 0.82
CA VAL A 193 48.70 43.41 0.66
C VAL A 193 48.19 43.48 -0.78
N THR A 194 48.45 42.43 -1.56
CA THR A 194 48.13 42.34 -2.99
C THR A 194 47.56 40.97 -3.33
N ASN A 195 47.07 40.81 -4.57
CA ASN A 195 46.55 39.53 -5.07
C ASN A 195 45.50 38.91 -4.13
N VAL A 196 44.49 39.69 -3.74
CA VAL A 196 43.44 39.25 -2.80
C VAL A 196 42.52 38.23 -3.49
N ARG A 197 42.39 37.05 -2.91
CA ARG A 197 41.67 35.89 -3.45
C ARG A 197 40.69 35.34 -2.39
N PRO A 198 39.45 35.84 -2.36
CA PRO A 198 38.43 35.34 -1.47
C PRO A 198 37.93 33.95 -1.89
N THR A 199 37.58 33.11 -0.92
CA THR A 199 37.04 31.77 -1.13
C THR A 199 35.88 31.50 -0.19
N ILE A 200 34.86 30.82 -0.70
CA ILE A 200 33.77 30.22 0.07
C ILE A 200 33.90 28.71 -0.09
N ALA A 201 33.96 27.98 1.03
CA ALA A 201 33.89 26.52 0.99
C ALA A 201 32.62 26.09 0.24
N GLY A 202 32.82 25.37 -0.86
CA GLY A 202 31.71 24.83 -1.65
C GLY A 202 30.98 23.71 -0.90
N GLY A 203 29.77 23.40 -1.35
CA GLY A 203 29.00 22.28 -0.81
C GLY A 203 27.61 22.23 -1.41
N SER A 204 27.01 21.04 -1.38
CA SER A 204 25.61 20.83 -1.77
C SER A 204 24.82 20.46 -0.52
N TYR A 205 23.75 21.21 -0.24
CA TYR A 205 22.95 21.02 0.95
C TYR A 205 21.48 20.85 0.61
N GLN A 206 20.87 19.88 1.26
CA GLN A 206 19.42 19.68 1.26
C GLN A 206 18.86 20.34 2.52
N GLN A 207 17.81 21.14 2.35
CA GLN A 207 17.12 21.81 3.45
C GLN A 207 15.61 21.76 3.22
N GLU A 208 14.87 22.18 4.22
CA GLU A 208 13.43 22.39 4.13
C GLU A 208 13.06 23.87 4.25
N VAL A 209 11.89 24.20 3.72
CA VAL A 209 11.31 25.54 3.91
C VAL A 209 11.14 25.82 5.39
N GLY A 210 11.69 26.95 5.84
CA GLY A 210 11.75 27.34 7.25
C GLY A 210 13.11 27.10 7.91
N ASP A 211 14.00 26.31 7.29
CA ASP A 211 15.35 26.08 7.83
C ASP A 211 16.24 27.32 7.71
N SER A 212 17.29 27.33 8.53
CA SER A 212 18.39 28.30 8.44
C SER A 212 19.75 27.63 8.54
N ARG A 213 20.77 28.24 7.91
CA ARG A 213 22.14 27.70 7.89
C ARG A 213 23.18 28.82 7.94
N LYS A 214 24.11 28.74 8.88
CA LYS A 214 25.29 29.63 8.90
C LYS A 214 26.27 29.23 7.79
N ILE A 215 26.78 30.20 7.06
CA ILE A 215 27.88 30.01 6.12
C ILE A 215 29.18 29.88 6.93
N VAL A 216 29.91 28.80 6.69
CA VAL A 216 31.18 28.45 7.33
C VAL A 216 32.24 28.17 6.26
N GLY A 217 33.52 28.19 6.64
CA GLY A 217 34.61 27.90 5.71
C GLY A 217 34.89 29.03 4.70
N THR A 218 34.62 30.28 5.08
CA THR A 218 35.05 31.45 4.31
C THR A 218 36.48 31.82 4.64
N SER A 219 37.27 32.15 3.62
CA SER A 219 38.67 32.54 3.78
C SER A 219 39.12 33.55 2.74
N VAL A 220 40.22 34.23 3.02
CA VAL A 220 40.87 35.15 2.09
C VAL A 220 42.35 34.82 2.05
N THR A 221 42.85 34.51 0.85
CA THR A 221 44.29 34.43 0.61
C THR A 221 44.76 35.72 -0.03
N ALA A 222 45.81 36.34 0.51
CA ALA A 222 46.43 37.53 -0.06
C ALA A 222 47.95 37.44 0.06
N ALA A 223 48.67 38.01 -0.89
CA ALA A 223 50.11 38.15 -0.79
C ALA A 223 50.44 39.35 0.10
N VAL A 224 51.13 39.12 1.21
CA VAL A 224 51.64 40.15 2.13
C VAL A 224 53.15 40.21 1.96
N ALA A 225 53.68 41.34 1.48
CA ALA A 225 55.09 41.49 1.09
C ALA A 225 55.58 40.37 0.16
N GLY A 226 54.72 39.92 -0.77
CA GLY A 226 55.02 38.87 -1.75
C GLY A 226 54.83 37.42 -1.27
N VAL A 227 54.46 37.20 -0.01
CA VAL A 227 54.19 35.87 0.55
C VAL A 227 52.70 35.67 0.73
N ASP A 228 52.15 34.59 0.16
CA ASP A 228 50.75 34.26 0.35
C ASP A 228 50.44 33.92 1.81
N GLN A 229 49.42 34.58 2.35
CA GLN A 229 48.84 34.33 3.65
C GLN A 229 47.35 34.03 3.47
N THR A 230 46.89 32.90 4.01
CA THR A 230 45.47 32.58 4.08
C THR A 230 44.95 32.91 5.47
N VAL A 231 43.88 33.69 5.51
CA VAL A 231 43.18 34.10 6.72
C VAL A 231 41.79 33.47 6.67
N ALA A 232 41.44 32.68 7.69
CA ALA A 232 40.05 32.28 7.91
C ALA A 232 39.29 33.54 8.31
N ALA A 233 38.22 33.86 7.58
CA ALA A 233 37.55 35.16 7.70
C ALA A 233 36.06 34.92 7.94
N ALA A 234 35.47 35.63 8.90
CA ALA A 234 34.04 35.54 9.16
C ALA A 234 33.20 35.94 7.93
N ALA A 235 32.02 35.33 7.82
CA ALA A 235 31.07 35.63 6.75
C ALA A 235 30.68 37.13 6.70
N GLY A 236 30.80 37.87 7.80
CA GLY A 236 30.53 39.33 7.85
C GLY A 236 31.40 40.17 6.91
N TYR A 237 32.58 39.67 6.50
CA TYR A 237 33.42 40.35 5.52
C TYR A 237 32.87 40.29 4.09
N PHE A 238 31.98 39.33 3.80
CA PHE A 238 31.50 39.03 2.46
C PHE A 238 30.11 39.61 2.22
N THR A 239 29.84 39.98 0.97
CA THR A 239 28.48 40.20 0.46
C THR A 239 28.05 38.94 -0.27
N PHE A 240 26.93 38.34 0.12
CA PHE A 240 26.41 37.13 -0.50
C PHE A 240 25.27 37.44 -1.47
N ASN A 241 25.21 36.67 -2.55
CA ASN A 241 24.16 36.74 -3.56
C ASN A 241 23.51 35.36 -3.69
N THR A 242 22.21 35.33 -3.93
CA THR A 242 21.44 34.12 -4.21
C THR A 242 21.00 34.13 -5.67
N SER A 243 21.07 32.99 -6.35
CA SER A 243 20.51 32.87 -7.70
C SER A 243 18.98 32.85 -7.69
N ASN A 244 18.34 32.56 -6.55
CA ASN A 244 16.89 32.51 -6.41
C ASN A 244 16.43 32.92 -5.00
N ALA A 245 16.05 34.18 -4.85
CA ALA A 245 15.59 34.74 -3.57
C ALA A 245 14.24 34.17 -3.09
N ALA A 246 13.44 33.57 -3.98
CA ALA A 246 12.20 32.88 -3.58
C ALA A 246 12.49 31.55 -2.87
N VAL A 247 13.66 30.95 -3.11
CA VAL A 247 14.10 29.71 -2.46
C VAL A 247 14.91 30.04 -1.21
N ALA A 248 15.92 30.90 -1.31
CA ALA A 248 16.76 31.24 -0.18
C ALA A 248 17.34 32.65 -0.26
N THR A 249 17.39 33.31 0.90
CA THR A 249 18.01 34.63 1.10
C THR A 249 19.18 34.52 2.06
N VAL A 250 20.16 35.43 1.97
CA VAL A 250 21.29 35.46 2.89
C VAL A 250 21.32 36.80 3.62
N THR A 251 21.35 36.76 4.95
CA THR A 251 21.52 37.94 5.81
C THR A 251 22.57 37.65 6.87
N ASN A 252 23.56 38.53 7.01
CA ASN A 252 24.64 38.39 8.00
C ASN A 252 25.33 37.01 8.00
N GLY A 253 25.54 36.44 6.81
CA GLY A 253 26.18 35.12 6.65
C GLY A 253 25.29 33.94 7.06
N VAL A 254 23.98 34.15 7.22
CA VAL A 254 22.99 33.09 7.47
C VAL A 254 22.07 32.98 6.27
N ILE A 255 21.97 31.78 5.72
CA ILE A 255 21.01 31.38 4.69
C ILE A 255 19.67 31.10 5.38
N THR A 256 18.59 31.69 4.89
CA THR A 256 17.21 31.39 5.30
C THR A 256 16.47 30.81 4.11
N VAL A 257 15.81 29.66 4.30
CA VAL A 257 15.10 28.93 3.25
C VAL A 257 13.63 29.34 3.25
N ALA A 258 13.20 30.03 2.21
CA ALA A 258 11.86 30.64 2.10
C ALA A 258 10.89 29.84 1.21
N GLY A 259 11.41 29.01 0.30
CA GLY A 259 10.59 28.26 -0.65
C GLY A 259 11.31 27.04 -1.20
N ALA A 260 10.55 26.10 -1.75
CA ALA A 260 11.11 24.90 -2.36
C ALA A 260 11.72 25.19 -3.75
N GLY A 261 12.72 24.40 -4.13
CA GLY A 261 13.48 24.56 -5.37
C GLY A 261 14.98 24.58 -5.12
N SER A 262 15.75 25.14 -6.04
CA SER A 262 17.22 25.23 -5.90
C SER A 262 17.70 26.67 -5.95
N ALA A 263 18.75 26.95 -5.18
CA ALA A 263 19.47 28.22 -5.17
C ALA A 263 20.97 27.98 -5.07
N THR A 264 21.76 28.84 -5.73
CA THR A 264 23.21 28.90 -5.60
C THR A 264 23.58 30.17 -4.87
N ILE A 265 24.31 30.04 -3.78
CA ILE A 265 24.77 31.14 -2.94
C ILE A 265 26.23 31.37 -3.27
N SER A 266 26.51 32.51 -3.90
CA SER A 266 27.86 33.01 -4.17
C SER A 266 28.16 34.18 -3.24
N GLY A 267 29.41 34.64 -3.21
CA GLY A 267 29.74 35.84 -2.47
C GLY A 267 30.94 36.58 -3.05
N ALA A 268 31.17 37.77 -2.52
CA ALA A 268 32.28 38.64 -2.90
C ALA A 268 32.85 39.33 -1.67
N LEU A 269 34.16 39.56 -1.69
CA LEU A 269 34.87 40.40 -0.73
C LEU A 269 35.03 41.79 -1.34
N GLY A 270 34.19 42.73 -0.94
CA GLY A 270 34.07 44.01 -1.63
C GLY A 270 33.68 43.80 -3.09
N ALA A 271 34.51 44.25 -4.03
CA ALA A 271 34.29 44.07 -5.47
C ALA A 271 34.89 42.77 -6.03
N ILE A 272 35.62 41.98 -5.24
CA ILE A 272 36.31 40.77 -5.71
C ILE A 272 35.40 39.56 -5.50
N PRO A 273 34.94 38.87 -6.57
CA PRO A 273 34.15 37.65 -6.43
C PRO A 273 34.94 36.56 -5.70
N ALA A 274 34.29 35.89 -4.76
CA ALA A 274 34.86 34.72 -4.10
C ALA A 274 34.81 33.51 -5.02
N THR A 275 35.85 32.68 -4.98
CA THR A 275 35.82 31.37 -5.61
C THR A 275 35.02 30.38 -4.75
N GLY A 276 34.32 29.45 -5.39
CA GLY A 276 33.38 28.53 -4.71
C GLY A 276 31.98 29.11 -4.51
N SER A 277 31.04 28.22 -4.21
CA SER A 277 29.63 28.56 -3.99
C SER A 277 28.93 27.43 -3.25
N ILE A 278 27.85 27.77 -2.54
CA ILE A 278 26.99 26.80 -1.88
C ILE A 278 25.80 26.50 -2.81
N ALA A 279 25.61 25.24 -3.16
CA ALA A 279 24.39 24.75 -3.81
C ALA A 279 23.38 24.32 -2.74
N LEU A 280 22.16 24.85 -2.84
CA LEU A 280 21.06 24.54 -1.95
C LEU A 280 19.91 23.95 -2.77
N THR A 281 19.36 22.84 -2.30
CA THR A 281 18.06 22.34 -2.75
C THR A 281 17.13 22.28 -1.55
N ALA A 282 15.97 22.89 -1.69
CA ALA A 282 14.97 23.05 -0.67
C ALA A 282 13.70 22.26 -1.02
N SER A 283 13.11 21.61 -0.02
CA SER A 283 11.85 20.88 -0.13
C SER A 283 10.84 21.37 0.91
N VAL A 284 9.56 21.03 0.72
CA VAL A 284 8.51 21.38 1.67
C VAL A 284 8.32 20.21 2.64
N PRO A 285 8.36 20.43 3.97
CA PRO A 285 8.05 19.39 4.94
C PRO A 285 6.56 19.01 4.91
N PRO A 286 6.15 17.85 5.46
CA PRO A 286 4.75 17.47 5.53
C PRO A 286 3.96 18.47 6.40
N ALA A 287 2.87 19.02 5.86
CA ALA A 287 1.99 19.92 6.61
C ALA A 287 0.89 19.16 7.39
N ALA A 288 0.51 17.97 6.92
CA ALA A 288 -0.48 17.11 7.54
C ALA A 288 0.19 15.86 8.12
N ALA A 289 -0.42 15.27 9.16
CA ALA A 289 0.00 13.99 9.72
C ALA A 289 -0.12 12.86 8.70
N ALA A 290 0.61 11.76 8.92
CA ALA A 290 0.40 10.53 8.18
C ALA A 290 -1.03 9.98 8.42
N PRO A 291 -1.61 9.25 7.47
CA PRO A 291 -2.92 8.63 7.65
C PRO A 291 -2.97 7.74 8.89
N THR A 292 -4.09 7.76 9.63
CA THR A 292 -4.26 6.85 10.78
C THR A 292 -4.51 5.42 10.28
N PRO A 293 -3.72 4.41 10.72
CA PRO A 293 -3.94 3.02 10.35
C PRO A 293 -5.32 2.50 10.78
N THR A 294 -5.94 1.67 9.93
CA THR A 294 -7.29 1.12 10.19
C THR A 294 -7.31 -0.40 10.41
N ARG A 295 -6.15 -1.07 10.40
CA ARG A 295 -6.07 -2.52 10.62
C ARG A 295 -6.40 -2.85 12.08
N ALA A 296 -6.99 -4.03 12.31
CA ALA A 296 -7.27 -4.47 13.67
C ALA A 296 -5.95 -4.70 14.43
N ALA A 297 -5.87 -4.26 15.69
CA ALA A 297 -4.65 -4.37 16.49
C ALA A 297 -4.12 -5.82 16.65
N GLY A 298 -5.02 -6.82 16.60
CA GLY A 298 -4.64 -8.24 16.64
C GLY A 298 -3.97 -8.77 15.35
N ASP A 299 -3.99 -7.97 14.28
CA ASP A 299 -3.42 -8.29 12.97
C ASP A 299 -2.11 -7.54 12.70
N VAL A 300 -1.54 -6.89 13.72
CA VAL A 300 -0.42 -5.98 13.58
C VAL A 300 0.67 -6.27 14.62
N ILE A 301 1.94 -6.25 14.18
CA ILE A 301 3.11 -6.11 15.05
C ILE A 301 3.74 -4.74 14.77
N SER A 302 3.53 -3.78 15.67
CA SER A 302 3.95 -2.38 15.47
C SER A 302 5.38 -2.12 15.97
N LEU A 303 6.19 -1.46 15.15
CA LEU A 303 7.48 -0.88 15.54
C LEU A 303 7.35 0.60 15.88
N PHE A 304 6.53 1.33 15.13
CA PHE A 304 6.25 2.75 15.37
C PHE A 304 4.90 3.15 14.82
N SER A 305 3.99 3.57 15.69
CA SER A 305 2.69 4.13 15.32
C SER A 305 2.06 4.81 16.54
N ASN A 306 1.29 5.87 16.32
CA ASN A 306 0.41 6.43 17.35
C ASN A 306 -0.87 5.60 17.59
N ALA A 307 -1.24 4.69 16.68
CA ALA A 307 -2.49 3.94 16.73
C ALA A 307 -2.39 2.57 17.43
N TYR A 308 -1.17 2.03 17.56
CA TYR A 308 -0.93 0.69 18.11
C TYR A 308 0.09 0.70 19.25
N THR A 309 0.09 -0.36 20.05
CA THR A 309 1.15 -0.60 21.03
C THR A 309 2.43 -0.99 20.30
N ASN A 310 3.47 -0.16 20.43
CA ASN A 310 4.76 -0.39 19.77
C ASN A 310 5.63 -1.36 20.57
N ARG A 311 6.35 -2.22 19.85
CA ARG A 311 7.45 -3.00 20.39
C ARG A 311 8.67 -2.11 20.62
N THR A 312 9.58 -2.57 21.47
CA THR A 312 10.87 -1.92 21.67
C THR A 312 11.70 -2.01 20.39
N VAL A 313 12.22 -0.85 19.96
CA VAL A 313 13.25 -0.72 18.92
C VAL A 313 14.51 -0.23 19.63
N ASP A 314 15.64 -0.91 19.40
CA ASP A 314 16.91 -0.63 20.09
C ASP A 314 17.50 0.70 19.62
N THR A 315 17.49 0.93 18.30
CA THR A 315 17.87 2.20 17.71
C THR A 315 17.15 2.46 16.39
N TRP A 316 16.86 3.73 16.13
CA TRP A 316 16.31 4.22 14.86
C TRP A 316 17.41 4.71 13.89
N SER A 317 18.65 4.74 14.36
CA SER A 317 19.85 5.12 13.59
C SER A 317 21.05 4.39 14.20
N ALA A 318 21.48 3.33 13.53
CA ALA A 318 22.55 2.47 14.01
C ALA A 318 23.93 3.13 13.87
N SER A 319 24.90 2.79 14.71
CA SER A 319 26.22 3.43 14.71
C SER A 319 27.03 3.29 13.41
N TRP A 320 26.62 2.39 12.53
CA TRP A 320 27.22 2.11 11.23
C TRP A 320 26.49 2.82 10.07
N ASP A 321 25.47 3.61 10.37
CA ASP A 321 24.67 4.31 9.38
C ASP A 321 25.27 5.65 8.91
N GLN A 322 24.61 6.26 7.92
CA GLN A 322 24.96 7.57 7.39
C GLN A 322 23.68 8.37 7.19
N ALA A 323 23.09 8.80 8.30
CA ALA A 323 21.91 9.65 8.34
C ALA A 323 21.85 10.39 9.69
N ASP A 324 21.14 11.50 9.73
CA ASP A 324 20.66 12.08 10.98
C ASP A 324 19.20 11.67 11.18
N VAL A 325 18.83 11.31 12.41
CA VAL A 325 17.43 11.01 12.79
C VAL A 325 16.95 11.96 13.88
N ALA A 326 15.70 12.43 13.75
CA ALA A 326 15.04 13.22 14.77
C ALA A 326 13.58 12.78 14.93
N ASP A 327 13.09 12.88 16.17
CA ASP A 327 11.66 12.79 16.46
C ASP A 327 11.01 14.14 16.18
N VAL A 328 9.96 14.13 15.35
CA VAL A 328 9.18 15.31 15.01
C VAL A 328 7.71 15.09 15.32
N THR A 329 6.98 16.18 15.50
CA THR A 329 5.52 16.16 15.63
C THR A 329 4.92 16.94 14.47
N ILE A 330 4.11 16.28 13.65
CA ILE A 330 3.46 16.85 12.47
C ILE A 330 1.96 16.85 12.74
N ALA A 331 1.36 18.04 12.83
CA ALA A 331 -0.06 18.21 13.15
C ALA A 331 -0.53 17.40 14.40
N GLY A 332 0.34 17.24 15.40
CA GLY A 332 0.07 16.51 16.65
C GLY A 332 0.36 15.01 16.61
N ASN A 333 0.74 14.44 15.47
CA ASN A 333 1.14 13.04 15.29
C ASN A 333 2.68 12.93 15.29
N ALA A 334 3.23 11.86 15.86
CA ALA A 334 4.67 11.68 15.98
C ALA A 334 5.21 11.00 14.71
N ALA A 335 6.33 11.48 14.17
CA ALA A 335 6.99 10.87 13.03
C ALA A 335 8.52 10.85 13.23
N LYS A 336 9.19 9.93 12.54
CA LYS A 336 10.67 9.91 12.42
C LYS A 336 11.07 10.73 11.20
N LYS A 337 11.95 11.72 11.37
CA LYS A 337 12.55 12.49 10.28
C LYS A 337 14.00 12.04 10.10
N TYR A 338 14.33 11.65 8.88
CA TYR A 338 15.70 11.37 8.46
C TYR A 338 16.20 12.49 7.55
N THR A 339 17.39 13.03 7.81
CA THR A 339 18.10 13.98 6.95
C THR A 339 19.51 13.48 6.66
N ASN A 340 20.14 13.99 5.60
CA ASN A 340 21.44 13.50 5.12
C ASN A 340 21.44 11.97 4.91
N LEU A 341 20.28 11.42 4.53
CA LEU A 341 20.04 9.98 4.47
C LEU A 341 20.74 9.38 3.24
N SER A 342 21.93 8.83 3.47
CA SER A 342 22.56 7.89 2.53
C SER A 342 21.99 6.49 2.77
N TYR A 343 22.02 6.03 4.01
CA TYR A 343 21.30 4.85 4.50
C TYR A 343 21.17 4.93 6.03
N ALA A 344 20.08 4.39 6.58
CA ALA A 344 19.82 4.33 8.03
C ALA A 344 19.47 2.91 8.47
N GLY A 345 20.11 2.46 9.55
CA GLY A 345 19.82 1.18 10.19
C GLY A 345 18.85 1.32 11.35
N ILE A 346 17.76 0.58 11.32
CA ILE A 346 16.78 0.48 12.40
C ILE A 346 16.91 -0.92 12.98
N GLU A 347 17.33 -1.02 14.25
CA GLU A 347 17.66 -2.28 14.90
C GLU A 347 16.66 -2.57 16.02
N PHE A 348 16.16 -3.80 16.04
CA PHE A 348 15.26 -4.35 17.06
C PHE A 348 15.73 -5.77 17.41
N ILE A 349 17.04 -5.89 17.64
CA ILE A 349 17.79 -7.11 17.91
C ILE A 349 17.40 -7.71 19.27
N THR A 350 17.21 -6.87 20.30
CA THR A 350 16.83 -7.36 21.63
C THR A 350 15.36 -7.81 21.69
N SER A 351 14.51 -7.28 20.79
CA SER A 351 13.09 -7.57 20.69
C SER A 351 12.68 -8.06 19.29
N ARG A 352 13.47 -9.00 18.75
CA ARG A 352 13.25 -9.62 17.43
C ARG A 352 11.79 -9.96 17.16
N VAL A 353 11.40 -9.80 15.90
CA VAL A 353 10.04 -10.02 15.45
C VAL A 353 9.94 -11.39 14.77
N ASP A 354 9.05 -12.22 15.30
CA ASP A 354 8.52 -13.37 14.58
C ASP A 354 7.37 -12.89 13.68
N ALA A 355 7.68 -12.72 12.40
CA ALA A 355 6.73 -12.33 11.36
C ALA A 355 6.27 -13.53 10.51
N THR A 356 6.48 -14.77 10.96
CA THR A 356 5.94 -15.96 10.29
C THR A 356 4.40 -15.95 10.12
N PRO A 357 3.58 -15.40 11.05
CA PRO A 357 2.13 -15.32 10.84
C PRO A 357 1.69 -14.10 10.00
N MET A 358 2.63 -13.25 9.60
CA MET A 358 2.36 -11.98 8.91
C MET A 358 2.48 -12.14 7.39
N THR A 359 1.77 -11.29 6.67
CA THR A 359 1.71 -11.28 5.20
C THR A 359 2.56 -10.18 4.56
N GLY A 360 2.92 -9.14 5.29
CA GLY A 360 3.75 -8.05 4.77
C GLY A 360 4.16 -6.98 5.80
N LEU A 361 4.85 -5.96 5.29
CA LEU A 361 5.28 -4.75 6.01
C LEU A 361 4.42 -3.56 5.55
N HIS A 362 3.96 -2.75 6.49
CA HIS A 362 3.36 -1.45 6.24
C HIS A 362 4.26 -0.32 6.76
N LEU A 363 4.26 0.80 6.05
CA LEU A 363 4.82 2.07 6.49
C LEU A 363 4.12 3.23 5.79
N ASP A 364 3.99 4.36 6.49
CA ASP A 364 3.71 5.66 5.87
C ASP A 364 5.02 6.37 5.58
N LEU A 365 5.24 6.72 4.32
CA LEU A 365 6.48 7.29 3.83
C LEU A 365 6.25 8.62 3.13
N TRP A 366 6.94 9.67 3.57
CA TRP A 366 7.07 10.93 2.82
C TRP A 366 8.52 11.10 2.40
N VAL A 367 8.75 11.38 1.12
CA VAL A 367 10.11 11.58 0.58
C VAL A 367 10.20 12.86 -0.23
N THR A 368 11.40 13.43 -0.27
CA THR A 368 11.73 14.64 -1.06
C THR A 368 12.32 14.31 -2.43
N SER A 369 12.57 13.02 -2.68
CA SER A 369 13.06 12.46 -3.95
C SER A 369 12.47 11.08 -4.20
N ALA A 370 12.13 10.77 -5.46
CA ALA A 370 11.67 9.46 -5.91
C ALA A 370 12.73 8.71 -6.73
N ALA A 371 14.01 8.98 -6.50
CA ALA A 371 15.13 8.33 -7.19
C ALA A 371 15.33 6.83 -6.85
N GLY A 372 14.37 6.19 -6.18
CA GLY A 372 14.41 4.81 -5.73
C GLY A 372 14.63 4.72 -4.22
N PHE A 373 13.56 4.82 -3.43
CA PHE A 373 13.61 4.59 -1.99
C PHE A 373 13.69 3.10 -1.71
N LYS A 374 14.62 2.67 -0.88
CA LYS A 374 14.92 1.26 -0.64
C LYS A 374 14.58 0.88 0.79
N ILE A 375 14.03 -0.31 0.95
CA ILE A 375 13.72 -0.91 2.23
C ILE A 375 14.27 -2.32 2.22
N LYS A 376 15.19 -2.61 3.12
CA LYS A 376 15.76 -3.94 3.32
C LYS A 376 15.35 -4.48 4.68
N LEU A 377 14.97 -5.75 4.71
CA LEU A 377 14.72 -6.49 5.94
C LEU A 377 15.78 -7.56 6.12
N VAL A 378 16.18 -7.80 7.37
CA VAL A 378 17.17 -8.82 7.75
C VAL A 378 16.61 -9.70 8.86
N ASP A 379 16.55 -11.00 8.58
CA ASP A 379 16.26 -12.07 9.53
C ASP A 379 17.58 -12.71 9.96
N PHE A 380 17.84 -12.76 11.28
CA PHE A 380 19.08 -13.30 11.86
C PHE A 380 19.08 -14.84 11.96
N GLY A 381 18.23 -15.53 11.19
CA GLY A 381 18.20 -16.98 11.13
C GLY A 381 17.85 -17.63 12.47
N ALA A 382 18.13 -18.93 12.58
CA ALA A 382 17.78 -19.73 13.76
C ALA A 382 18.70 -19.46 14.95
N ASN A 383 19.94 -19.03 14.71
CA ASN A 383 20.87 -18.68 15.80
C ASN A 383 20.56 -17.33 16.47
N GLY A 384 19.75 -16.48 15.82
CA GLY A 384 19.35 -15.17 16.34
C GLY A 384 20.48 -14.14 16.39
N ALA A 385 21.55 -14.30 15.61
CA ALA A 385 22.69 -13.40 15.55
C ALA A 385 23.18 -13.17 14.11
N PHE A 386 23.53 -11.92 13.80
CA PHE A 386 24.06 -11.55 12.48
C PHE A 386 25.43 -12.20 12.20
N GLY A 387 25.64 -12.65 10.96
CA GLY A 387 26.92 -13.14 10.46
C GLY A 387 27.18 -14.63 10.70
N GLY A 388 26.16 -15.41 11.10
CA GLY A 388 26.27 -16.84 11.39
C GLY A 388 26.02 -17.77 10.20
N GLY A 389 25.73 -17.22 9.01
CA GLY A 389 25.54 -17.98 7.76
C GLY A 389 24.10 -18.45 7.51
N ASP A 390 23.21 -18.32 8.48
CA ASP A 390 21.78 -18.60 8.38
C ASP A 390 20.92 -17.34 8.12
N ASP A 391 21.52 -16.14 8.13
CA ASP A 391 20.85 -14.88 7.85
C ASP A 391 20.13 -14.90 6.49
N LYS A 392 18.96 -14.25 6.45
CA LYS A 392 18.20 -14.01 5.21
C LYS A 392 17.84 -12.54 5.11
N GLU A 393 18.00 -12.00 3.92
CA GLU A 393 17.77 -10.59 3.68
C GLU A 393 17.33 -10.33 2.25
N HIS A 394 16.56 -9.27 2.07
CA HIS A 394 16.21 -8.78 0.74
C HIS A 394 15.91 -7.28 0.79
N GLU A 395 16.25 -6.58 -0.29
CA GLU A 395 15.97 -5.16 -0.48
C GLU A 395 14.90 -4.98 -1.54
N VAL A 396 13.85 -4.24 -1.20
CA VAL A 396 12.82 -3.78 -2.14
C VAL A 396 13.12 -2.32 -2.50
N THR A 397 13.04 -1.98 -3.78
CA THR A 397 13.16 -0.60 -4.28
C THR A 397 11.80 -0.08 -4.72
N LEU A 398 11.41 1.07 -4.17
CA LEU A 398 10.18 1.80 -4.47
C LEU A 398 10.49 3.05 -5.31
N THR A 399 9.75 3.24 -6.38
CA THR A 399 9.89 4.37 -7.31
C THR A 399 8.51 4.95 -7.63
N GLY A 400 8.46 6.04 -8.39
CA GLY A 400 7.20 6.56 -8.93
C GLY A 400 6.47 5.58 -9.88
N THR A 401 7.13 4.49 -10.28
CA THR A 401 6.60 3.47 -11.22
C THR A 401 6.57 2.06 -10.65
N SER A 402 6.97 1.85 -9.39
CA SER A 402 6.85 0.55 -8.72
C SER A 402 5.40 0.26 -8.32
N THR A 403 5.14 -0.94 -7.81
CA THR A 403 3.85 -1.31 -7.21
C THR A 403 4.10 -1.82 -5.79
N PRO A 404 3.73 -1.05 -4.74
CA PRO A 404 3.11 0.28 -4.78
C PRO A 404 4.07 1.37 -5.30
N SER A 405 3.53 2.44 -5.89
CA SER A 405 4.30 3.60 -6.33
C SER A 405 4.42 4.64 -5.22
N ILE A 406 5.45 5.49 -5.28
CA ILE A 406 5.64 6.60 -4.34
C ILE A 406 5.53 7.96 -5.05
N THR A 407 4.87 8.91 -4.40
CA THR A 407 4.73 10.31 -4.82
C THR A 407 5.59 11.20 -3.94
N VAL A 408 6.45 12.02 -4.55
CA VAL A 408 7.30 13.00 -3.85
C VAL A 408 6.43 14.11 -3.25
N GLY A 409 6.74 14.52 -2.02
CA GLY A 409 6.00 15.61 -1.37
C GLY A 409 4.57 15.24 -0.97
N ALA A 410 4.30 13.95 -0.74
CA ALA A 410 3.04 13.43 -0.23
C ALA A 410 3.29 12.22 0.70
N TRP A 411 2.36 11.95 1.62
CA TRP A 411 2.38 10.72 2.41
C TRP A 411 1.96 9.55 1.53
N ASN A 412 2.75 8.49 1.56
CA ASN A 412 2.52 7.24 0.83
C ASN A 412 2.28 6.13 1.85
N SER A 413 1.04 5.65 1.96
CA SER A 413 0.71 4.47 2.76
C SER A 413 1.00 3.22 1.96
N ILE A 414 2.08 2.53 2.34
CA ILE A 414 2.69 1.47 1.52
C ILE A 414 2.53 0.14 2.24
N ASP A 415 1.83 -0.79 1.60
CA ASP A 415 1.82 -2.21 1.96
C ASP A 415 2.78 -2.97 1.03
N ILE A 416 3.82 -3.58 1.60
CA ILE A 416 4.78 -4.41 0.88
C ILE A 416 4.58 -5.87 1.30
N PRO A 417 4.04 -6.75 0.42
CA PRO A 417 3.87 -8.15 0.75
C PRO A 417 5.22 -8.84 0.89
N PHE A 418 5.33 -9.86 1.76
CA PHE A 418 6.58 -10.60 1.91
C PHE A 418 7.03 -11.33 0.65
N SER A 419 6.13 -11.59 -0.30
CA SER A 419 6.47 -12.10 -1.63
C SER A 419 7.37 -11.15 -2.44
N ALA A 420 7.39 -9.85 -2.14
CA ALA A 420 8.33 -8.90 -2.73
C ALA A 420 9.76 -9.06 -2.19
N PHE A 421 9.92 -9.62 -0.99
CA PHE A 421 11.21 -9.87 -0.35
C PHE A 421 11.75 -11.27 -0.72
N THR A 422 12.04 -11.50 -2.00
CA THR A 422 12.32 -12.85 -2.54
C THR A 422 13.50 -13.57 -1.88
N GLY A 423 14.49 -12.84 -1.35
CA GLY A 423 15.62 -13.39 -0.60
C GLY A 423 15.36 -13.63 0.90
N LEU A 424 14.25 -13.12 1.44
CA LEU A 424 13.86 -13.23 2.85
C LEU A 424 13.07 -14.52 3.09
N THR A 425 13.76 -15.66 2.92
CA THR A 425 13.14 -16.99 2.99
C THR A 425 12.79 -17.44 4.41
N THR A 426 13.34 -16.78 5.43
CA THR A 426 12.97 -16.93 6.85
C THR A 426 12.49 -15.60 7.43
N ARG A 427 11.58 -15.64 8.40
CA ARG A 427 10.97 -14.47 9.05
C ARG A 427 10.69 -14.64 10.55
N ALA A 428 11.28 -15.66 11.16
CA ALA A 428 11.05 -15.95 12.59
C ALA A 428 11.88 -15.05 13.52
N ASN A 429 12.93 -14.42 12.98
CA ASN A 429 13.92 -13.66 13.74
C ASN A 429 14.29 -12.36 13.01
N LEU A 430 13.31 -11.62 12.51
CA LEU A 430 13.55 -10.28 11.95
C LEU A 430 14.14 -9.38 13.03
N ALA A 431 15.27 -8.74 12.70
CA ALA A 431 16.06 -7.97 13.65
C ALA A 431 16.44 -6.57 13.17
N GLN A 432 16.42 -6.34 11.84
CA GLN A 432 16.82 -5.06 11.27
C GLN A 432 15.93 -4.65 10.09
N MET A 433 15.73 -3.34 9.96
CA MET A 433 15.24 -2.69 8.76
C MET A 433 16.25 -1.63 8.33
N ILE A 434 16.59 -1.59 7.05
CA ILE A 434 17.50 -0.58 6.49
C ILE A 434 16.75 0.22 5.44
N ILE A 435 16.83 1.54 5.54
CA ILE A 435 16.19 2.48 4.61
C ILE A 435 17.24 3.31 3.88
N SER A 436 17.01 3.64 2.62
CA SER A 436 17.87 4.54 1.84
C SER A 436 17.15 5.11 0.61
N GLY A 437 17.82 5.98 -0.15
CA GLY A 437 17.34 6.38 -1.48
C GLY A 437 16.56 7.71 -1.56
N SER A 438 16.47 8.45 -0.45
CA SER A 438 16.02 9.84 -0.45
C SER A 438 16.83 10.66 0.54
N PRO A 439 17.31 11.88 0.21
CA PRO A 439 18.11 12.68 1.14
C PRO A 439 17.35 13.09 2.41
N THR A 440 16.03 13.23 2.30
CA THR A 440 15.13 13.49 3.42
C THR A 440 13.91 12.59 3.30
N ALA A 441 13.59 11.90 4.39
CA ALA A 441 12.43 11.04 4.48
C ALA A 441 11.75 11.19 5.84
N TYR A 442 10.42 11.12 5.85
CA TYR A 442 9.63 10.96 7.05
C TYR A 442 8.98 9.60 7.05
N LEU A 443 8.97 8.99 8.23
CA LEU A 443 8.37 7.68 8.47
C LEU A 443 7.39 7.78 9.64
N ASP A 444 6.21 7.20 9.44
CA ASP A 444 5.24 6.91 10.49
C ASP A 444 4.64 5.51 10.22
N ASN A 445 3.89 4.98 11.19
CA ASN A 445 3.08 3.77 11.06
C ASN A 445 3.85 2.57 10.49
N ILE A 446 5.04 2.29 11.02
CA ILE A 446 5.86 1.15 10.65
C ILE A 446 5.39 -0.09 11.42
N TYR A 447 4.82 -1.06 10.71
CA TYR A 447 4.35 -2.30 11.33
C TYR A 447 4.26 -3.48 10.36
N PHE A 448 4.43 -4.70 10.87
CA PHE A 448 4.12 -5.91 10.11
C PHE A 448 2.64 -6.24 10.24
N TYR A 449 2.00 -6.66 9.15
CA TYR A 449 0.57 -6.95 9.12
C TYR A 449 0.29 -8.37 8.62
N LYS A 450 -0.80 -8.97 9.09
CA LYS A 450 -1.46 -10.10 8.43
C LYS A 450 -2.76 -9.63 7.80
N ILE A 451 -3.04 -10.12 6.60
CA ILE A 451 -4.38 -10.03 6.01
C ILE A 451 -5.12 -11.27 6.51
N PRO A 452 -6.17 -11.14 7.35
CA PRO A 452 -6.99 -12.29 7.68
C PRO A 452 -7.56 -12.86 6.37
N PRO A 453 -7.60 -14.19 6.20
CA PRO A 453 -8.26 -14.78 5.04
C PRO A 453 -9.67 -14.20 4.95
N PRO A 454 -10.16 -13.86 3.74
CA PRO A 454 -11.49 -13.29 3.64
C PRO A 454 -12.50 -14.26 4.28
N PRO A 455 -13.45 -13.75 5.08
CA PRO A 455 -14.36 -14.61 5.83
C PRO A 455 -15.12 -15.50 4.86
N GLY A 456 -15.26 -16.79 5.18
CA GLY A 456 -16.05 -17.73 4.38
C GLY A 456 -17.55 -17.36 4.34
N PRO A 457 -18.38 -18.13 3.61
CA PRO A 457 -19.82 -17.91 3.56
C PRO A 457 -20.42 -17.92 4.98
N THR A 458 -21.26 -16.93 5.28
CA THR A 458 -21.92 -16.79 6.59
C THR A 458 -23.33 -17.41 6.63
N SER A 459 -23.89 -17.75 5.48
CA SER A 459 -25.16 -18.44 5.32
C SER A 459 -25.00 -19.66 4.41
N ALA A 460 -25.69 -20.74 4.77
CA ALA A 460 -25.79 -21.94 3.96
C ALA A 460 -26.32 -21.59 2.57
N ASN A 461 -25.99 -22.44 1.61
CA ASN A 461 -26.52 -22.32 0.27
C ASN A 461 -27.99 -22.78 0.23
N THR A 462 -28.73 -22.39 -0.81
CA THR A 462 -30.11 -22.85 -0.99
C THR A 462 -30.09 -24.29 -1.51
N ALA A 463 -30.74 -25.22 -0.83
CA ALA A 463 -30.81 -26.62 -1.26
C ALA A 463 -31.34 -26.74 -2.72
N PRO A 464 -30.75 -27.61 -3.55
CA PRO A 464 -31.28 -27.96 -4.87
C PRO A 464 -32.70 -28.56 -4.78
N THR A 465 -33.50 -28.40 -5.83
CA THR A 465 -34.92 -28.83 -5.86
C THR A 465 -35.24 -29.85 -6.94
N ASN A 466 -34.24 -30.40 -7.64
CA ASN A 466 -34.47 -31.45 -8.63
C ASN A 466 -35.09 -32.68 -7.94
N PRO A 467 -36.00 -33.41 -8.59
CA PRO A 467 -36.51 -34.66 -8.04
C PRO A 467 -35.36 -35.64 -7.78
N ALA A 468 -35.29 -36.22 -6.59
CA ALA A 468 -34.19 -37.12 -6.20
C ALA A 468 -34.02 -38.32 -7.15
N ALA A 469 -35.09 -38.80 -7.78
CA ALA A 469 -35.06 -39.88 -8.77
C ALA A 469 -34.36 -39.49 -10.10
N SER A 470 -34.21 -38.19 -10.36
CA SER A 470 -33.58 -37.62 -11.55
C SER A 470 -32.18 -37.07 -11.26
N VAL A 471 -31.56 -37.47 -10.13
CA VAL A 471 -30.27 -36.94 -9.65
C VAL A 471 -29.27 -38.07 -9.40
N ILE A 472 -28.02 -37.85 -9.83
CA ILE A 472 -26.85 -38.60 -9.38
C ILE A 472 -25.97 -37.63 -8.58
N SER A 473 -25.98 -37.75 -7.24
CA SER A 473 -25.26 -36.84 -6.35
C SER A 473 -23.85 -37.34 -6.01
N LEU A 474 -22.86 -36.45 -6.12
CA LEU A 474 -21.50 -36.67 -5.62
C LEU A 474 -21.31 -36.02 -4.24
N PHE A 475 -21.92 -34.86 -4.01
CA PHE A 475 -21.89 -34.14 -2.74
C PHE A 475 -23.09 -33.20 -2.63
N SER A 476 -24.01 -33.44 -1.69
CA SER A 476 -25.12 -32.55 -1.38
C SER A 476 -25.82 -32.98 -0.10
N ASN A 477 -26.15 -32.04 0.78
CA ASN A 477 -27.03 -32.31 1.92
C ASN A 477 -28.49 -32.58 1.51
N ALA A 478 -28.89 -32.31 0.27
CA ALA A 478 -30.26 -32.50 -0.22
C ALA A 478 -30.54 -33.91 -0.81
N TYR A 479 -29.48 -34.65 -1.17
CA TYR A 479 -29.59 -35.93 -1.86
C TYR A 479 -28.77 -37.02 -1.16
N THR A 480 -29.00 -38.28 -1.54
CA THR A 480 -28.11 -39.37 -1.13
C THR A 480 -26.88 -39.39 -2.03
N ASP A 481 -25.72 -39.08 -1.46
CA ASP A 481 -24.45 -39.05 -2.16
C ASP A 481 -23.90 -40.44 -2.47
N ARG A 482 -23.18 -40.55 -3.59
CA ARG A 482 -22.38 -41.74 -3.90
C ARG A 482 -21.25 -41.90 -2.88
N THR A 483 -21.10 -43.10 -2.34
CA THR A 483 -20.06 -43.41 -1.35
C THR A 483 -18.68 -43.50 -1.98
N GLY A 484 -17.65 -43.03 -1.26
CA GLY A 484 -16.24 -43.26 -1.62
C GLY A 484 -15.66 -42.27 -2.64
N THR A 485 -16.30 -41.13 -2.88
CA THR A 485 -15.72 -40.07 -3.71
C THR A 485 -14.49 -39.46 -3.03
N THR A 486 -13.35 -39.49 -3.72
CA THR A 486 -12.12 -38.81 -3.33
C THR A 486 -12.20 -37.35 -3.77
N TRP A 487 -12.09 -36.40 -2.84
CA TRP A 487 -12.20 -34.95 -3.11
C TRP A 487 -10.85 -34.25 -3.31
N SER A 488 -9.76 -35.00 -3.16
CA SER A 488 -8.38 -34.57 -3.35
C SER A 488 -7.55 -35.81 -3.66
N THR A 489 -7.20 -35.97 -4.94
CA THR A 489 -6.39 -37.09 -5.45
C THR A 489 -4.91 -36.85 -5.20
N SER A 490 -4.08 -37.89 -5.12
CA SER A 490 -2.63 -37.76 -4.87
C SER A 490 -1.83 -36.94 -5.89
N TRP A 491 -2.42 -36.67 -7.05
CA TRP A 491 -1.83 -35.87 -8.13
C TRP A 491 -2.31 -34.42 -8.16
N ASP A 492 -3.14 -33.99 -7.20
CA ASP A 492 -3.64 -32.61 -7.13
C ASP A 492 -2.61 -31.60 -6.59
N GLN A 493 -2.97 -30.32 -6.69
CA GLN A 493 -2.22 -29.19 -6.14
C GLN A 493 -3.22 -28.22 -5.50
N ALA A 494 -3.81 -28.66 -4.39
CA ALA A 494 -4.71 -27.89 -3.55
C ALA A 494 -4.79 -28.51 -2.15
N ASP A 495 -5.13 -27.71 -1.14
CA ASP A 495 -5.57 -28.24 0.15
C ASP A 495 -7.10 -28.30 0.16
N VAL A 496 -7.67 -29.40 0.64
CA VAL A 496 -9.12 -29.56 0.83
C VAL A 496 -9.47 -29.77 2.30
N ALA A 497 -10.54 -29.14 2.76
CA ALA A 497 -11.10 -29.34 4.09
C ALA A 497 -12.63 -29.38 4.06
N ASP A 498 -13.21 -30.20 4.92
CA ASP A 498 -14.65 -30.18 5.20
C ASP A 498 -14.95 -29.09 6.21
N VAL A 499 -15.88 -28.20 5.88
CA VAL A 499 -16.36 -27.13 6.75
C VAL A 499 -17.87 -27.15 6.84
N LYS A 500 -18.43 -26.57 7.90
CA LYS A 500 -19.88 -26.38 8.03
C LYS A 500 -20.24 -24.91 7.89
N VAL A 501 -21.31 -24.65 7.16
CA VAL A 501 -21.95 -23.33 7.06
C VAL A 501 -23.36 -23.46 7.62
N GLY A 502 -23.53 -23.11 8.90
CA GLY A 502 -24.73 -23.51 9.62
C GLY A 502 -24.77 -25.03 9.80
N THR A 503 -25.78 -25.70 9.25
CA THR A 503 -25.91 -27.17 9.26
C THR A 503 -25.36 -27.84 8.00
N ASP A 504 -25.07 -27.05 6.97
CA ASP A 504 -24.72 -27.49 5.61
C ASP A 504 -23.25 -27.87 5.53
N ASP A 505 -22.94 -28.99 4.87
CA ASP A 505 -21.57 -29.46 4.69
C ASP A 505 -21.00 -28.87 3.40
N VAL A 506 -19.79 -28.32 3.45
CA VAL A 506 -19.18 -27.61 2.33
C VAL A 506 -17.71 -28.02 2.17
N LYS A 507 -17.26 -28.21 0.93
CA LYS A 507 -15.85 -28.42 0.62
C LYS A 507 -15.15 -27.08 0.50
N LYS A 508 -14.09 -26.85 1.28
CA LYS A 508 -13.23 -25.67 1.16
C LYS A 508 -11.91 -26.07 0.52
N TYR A 509 -11.57 -25.40 -0.58
CA TYR A 509 -10.25 -25.51 -1.21
C TYR A 509 -9.43 -24.26 -0.94
N THR A 510 -8.14 -24.43 -0.60
CA THR A 510 -7.13 -23.37 -0.49
C THR A 510 -5.89 -23.75 -1.30
N ASN A 511 -5.09 -22.76 -1.68
CA ASN A 511 -3.90 -22.95 -2.53
C ASN A 511 -4.20 -23.70 -3.84
N LEU A 512 -5.40 -23.49 -4.39
CA LEU A 512 -5.86 -24.21 -5.57
C LEU A 512 -5.07 -23.80 -6.81
N VAL A 513 -4.30 -24.74 -7.36
CA VAL A 513 -3.82 -24.71 -8.75
C VAL A 513 -4.73 -25.60 -9.59
N PHE A 514 -4.90 -26.85 -9.17
CA PHE A 514 -5.95 -27.75 -9.64
C PHE A 514 -6.26 -28.83 -8.59
N ALA A 515 -7.50 -29.32 -8.56
CA ALA A 515 -7.97 -30.38 -7.67
C ALA A 515 -8.64 -31.50 -8.48
N GLY A 516 -8.17 -32.72 -8.29
CA GLY A 516 -8.78 -33.92 -8.85
C GLY A 516 -9.82 -34.52 -7.91
N ILE A 517 -11.00 -34.82 -8.46
CA ILE A 517 -12.11 -35.44 -7.76
C ILE A 517 -12.49 -36.72 -8.50
N GLU A 518 -12.48 -37.85 -7.78
CA GLU A 518 -12.66 -39.19 -8.34
C GLU A 518 -13.74 -39.95 -7.56
N PRO A 519 -14.92 -40.20 -8.16
CA PRO A 519 -15.91 -41.12 -7.60
C PRO A 519 -15.33 -42.54 -7.51
N ALA A 520 -15.67 -43.29 -6.44
CA ALA A 520 -15.20 -44.68 -6.27
C ALA A 520 -15.53 -45.62 -7.46
N ALA A 521 -16.62 -45.32 -8.18
CA ALA A 521 -16.97 -45.96 -9.44
C ALA A 521 -17.44 -44.89 -10.43
N PRO A 522 -17.07 -44.99 -11.72
CA PRO A 522 -17.49 -44.05 -12.76
C PRO A 522 -19.01 -43.82 -12.78
N VAL A 523 -19.40 -42.60 -13.11
CA VAL A 523 -20.80 -42.18 -13.22
C VAL A 523 -21.30 -42.43 -14.63
N ASN A 524 -22.34 -43.25 -14.77
CA ASN A 524 -23.12 -43.33 -16.00
C ASN A 524 -24.10 -42.15 -16.05
N ALA A 525 -23.72 -41.11 -16.79
CA ALA A 525 -24.49 -39.88 -16.97
C ALA A 525 -25.25 -39.84 -18.31
N THR A 526 -25.45 -40.98 -18.98
CA THR A 526 -26.12 -41.03 -20.30
C THR A 526 -27.56 -40.52 -20.26
N ALA A 527 -28.30 -40.82 -19.18
CA ALA A 527 -29.66 -40.33 -18.96
C ALA A 527 -29.74 -38.89 -18.42
N MET A 528 -28.61 -38.29 -18.05
CA MET A 528 -28.55 -36.95 -17.45
C MET A 528 -28.43 -35.87 -18.53
N THR A 529 -28.93 -34.68 -18.24
CA THR A 529 -28.90 -33.52 -19.16
C THR A 529 -28.03 -32.38 -18.63
N THR A 530 -27.79 -32.31 -17.32
CA THR A 530 -27.15 -31.16 -16.67
C THR A 530 -26.12 -31.62 -15.62
N PHE A 531 -24.97 -30.96 -15.55
CA PHE A 531 -24.02 -31.05 -14.45
C PHE A 531 -24.15 -29.78 -13.58
N ASN A 532 -24.34 -29.96 -12.28
CA ASN A 532 -24.63 -28.90 -11.33
C ASN A 532 -23.57 -28.84 -10.25
N PHE A 533 -23.22 -27.63 -9.83
CA PHE A 533 -22.44 -27.34 -8.62
C PHE A 533 -22.69 -25.91 -8.17
N ASP A 534 -22.46 -25.65 -6.88
CA ASP A 534 -22.53 -24.33 -6.31
C ASP A 534 -21.14 -23.88 -5.83
N LEU A 535 -20.80 -22.63 -6.10
CA LEU A 535 -19.48 -22.06 -5.87
C LEU A 535 -19.59 -20.76 -5.06
N TRP A 536 -18.73 -20.59 -4.07
CA TRP A 536 -18.56 -19.33 -3.35
C TRP A 536 -17.09 -18.93 -3.29
N LEU A 537 -16.79 -17.67 -3.59
CA LEU A 537 -15.43 -17.14 -3.74
C LEU A 537 -15.14 -16.04 -2.70
N PRO A 538 -14.13 -16.21 -1.82
CA PRO A 538 -13.69 -15.18 -0.86
C PRO A 538 -12.79 -14.11 -1.45
N ASP A 539 -12.04 -14.46 -2.50
CA ASP A 539 -10.93 -13.65 -3.01
C ASP A 539 -11.42 -12.52 -3.92
N SER A 540 -10.66 -11.42 -3.98
CA SER A 540 -10.93 -10.35 -4.94
C SER A 540 -10.77 -10.86 -6.37
N LEU A 541 -11.74 -10.56 -7.23
CA LEU A 541 -11.74 -10.97 -8.62
C LEU A 541 -11.27 -9.82 -9.52
N THR A 542 -10.46 -10.14 -10.53
CA THR A 542 -10.05 -9.23 -11.60
C THR A 542 -10.62 -9.70 -12.93
N SER A 543 -10.45 -8.92 -14.01
CA SER A 543 -10.82 -9.37 -15.36
C SER A 543 -10.03 -10.60 -15.84
N ALA A 544 -8.88 -10.90 -15.22
CA ALA A 544 -8.06 -12.08 -15.50
C ALA A 544 -8.40 -13.29 -14.60
N SER A 545 -9.31 -13.14 -13.64
CA SER A 545 -9.72 -14.23 -12.75
C SER A 545 -10.51 -15.29 -13.52
N THR A 546 -10.12 -16.55 -13.34
CA THR A 546 -10.72 -17.72 -13.99
C THR A 546 -11.00 -18.81 -12.98
N PHE A 547 -12.10 -19.53 -13.19
CA PHE A 547 -12.39 -20.81 -12.56
C PHE A 547 -12.79 -21.80 -13.64
N LYS A 548 -12.37 -23.05 -13.52
CA LYS A 548 -12.53 -24.04 -14.55
C LYS A 548 -13.01 -25.36 -13.99
N VAL A 549 -13.80 -26.05 -14.80
CA VAL A 549 -14.37 -27.36 -14.50
C VAL A 549 -14.15 -28.25 -15.70
N LYS A 550 -13.51 -29.39 -15.50
CA LYS A 550 -13.33 -30.42 -16.52
C LYS A 550 -13.96 -31.72 -16.09
N LEU A 551 -14.67 -32.36 -17.02
CA LEU A 551 -15.20 -33.71 -16.85
C LEU A 551 -14.44 -34.66 -17.78
N VAL A 552 -14.11 -35.85 -17.28
CA VAL A 552 -13.40 -36.91 -18.01
C VAL A 552 -14.21 -38.19 -17.94
N ASP A 553 -14.53 -38.75 -19.10
CA ASP A 553 -15.18 -40.06 -19.27
C ASP A 553 -14.14 -41.07 -19.78
N TRP A 554 -13.96 -42.18 -19.06
CA TRP A 554 -12.99 -43.24 -19.40
C TRP A 554 -13.50 -44.25 -20.44
N GLY A 555 -14.58 -43.92 -21.15
CA GLY A 555 -15.13 -44.75 -22.21
C GLY A 555 -15.62 -46.12 -21.74
N ALA A 556 -15.68 -47.06 -22.68
CA ALA A 556 -16.23 -48.39 -22.46
C ALA A 556 -15.25 -49.33 -21.76
N ASN A 557 -13.94 -49.07 -21.85
CA ASN A 557 -12.94 -49.89 -21.16
C ASN A 557 -12.82 -49.58 -19.66
N GLY A 558 -13.38 -48.45 -19.21
CA GLY A 558 -13.39 -48.05 -17.80
C GLY A 558 -12.01 -47.74 -17.22
N SER A 559 -11.05 -47.29 -18.03
CA SER A 559 -9.69 -46.94 -17.59
C SER A 559 -9.10 -45.78 -18.41
N PHE A 560 -8.46 -44.84 -17.72
CA PHE A 560 -7.82 -43.70 -18.37
C PHE A 560 -6.67 -44.12 -19.30
N GLY A 561 -6.59 -43.51 -20.48
CA GLY A 561 -5.50 -43.67 -21.45
C GLY A 561 -5.69 -44.82 -22.45
N GLY A 562 -6.90 -45.39 -22.54
CA GLY A 562 -7.22 -46.53 -23.40
C GLY A 562 -7.67 -46.17 -24.82
N GLY A 563 -7.71 -44.87 -25.16
CA GLY A 563 -8.00 -44.37 -26.51
C GLY A 563 -9.48 -44.13 -26.82
N ASP A 564 -10.37 -44.43 -25.88
CA ASP A 564 -11.80 -44.13 -25.91
C ASP A 564 -12.20 -43.05 -24.87
N ASP A 565 -11.21 -42.45 -24.19
CA ASP A 565 -11.44 -41.37 -23.23
C ASP A 565 -11.98 -40.12 -23.94
N THR A 566 -12.96 -39.47 -23.30
CA THR A 566 -13.52 -38.22 -23.82
C THR A 566 -13.60 -37.20 -22.69
N GLU A 567 -13.24 -35.96 -22.97
CA GLU A 567 -13.12 -34.94 -21.94
C GLU A 567 -13.37 -33.54 -22.48
N HIS A 568 -13.80 -32.64 -21.61
CA HIS A 568 -13.94 -31.23 -21.96
C HIS A 568 -13.80 -30.33 -20.73
N GLU A 569 -13.09 -29.22 -20.89
CA GLU A 569 -12.89 -28.20 -19.87
C GLU A 569 -13.75 -26.96 -20.17
N ARG A 570 -14.49 -26.51 -19.17
CA ARG A 570 -15.26 -25.27 -19.17
C ARG A 570 -14.53 -24.21 -18.36
N THR A 571 -14.44 -23.00 -18.90
CA THR A 571 -13.85 -21.85 -18.22
C THR A 571 -14.91 -20.80 -17.90
N PHE A 572 -14.86 -20.27 -16.68
CA PHE A 572 -15.74 -19.23 -16.14
C PHE A 572 -14.92 -18.01 -15.74
N THR A 573 -15.48 -16.82 -15.98
CA THR A 573 -14.84 -15.52 -15.71
C THR A 573 -15.85 -14.57 -15.09
N THR A 574 -15.44 -13.35 -14.78
CA THR A 574 -16.35 -12.27 -14.35
C THR A 574 -17.32 -11.82 -15.45
N THR A 575 -17.18 -12.32 -16.69
CA THR A 575 -18.04 -11.97 -17.84
C THR A 575 -18.82 -13.15 -18.43
N THR A 576 -18.65 -14.37 -17.90
CA THR A 576 -19.46 -15.53 -18.33
C THR A 576 -20.89 -15.45 -17.77
N THR A 577 -21.76 -16.37 -18.20
CA THR A 577 -23.09 -16.56 -17.60
C THR A 577 -23.21 -18.01 -17.13
N PRO A 578 -23.30 -18.28 -15.81
CA PRO A 578 -23.16 -17.33 -14.69
C PRO A 578 -21.78 -16.66 -14.60
N ALA A 579 -21.73 -15.43 -14.07
CA ALA A 579 -20.49 -14.69 -13.86
C ALA A 579 -19.86 -15.04 -12.51
N LEU A 580 -18.53 -15.07 -12.43
CA LEU A 580 -17.83 -15.17 -11.16
C LEU A 580 -18.08 -13.90 -10.33
N THR A 581 -18.59 -14.08 -9.12
CA THR A 581 -18.84 -13.01 -8.15
C THR A 581 -18.21 -13.37 -6.81
N ARG A 582 -17.78 -12.35 -6.07
CA ARG A 582 -17.18 -12.50 -4.75
C ARG A 582 -18.27 -12.43 -3.68
N GLY A 583 -18.14 -13.24 -2.63
CA GLY A 583 -18.92 -13.09 -1.40
C GLY A 583 -20.38 -13.57 -1.48
N SER A 584 -20.77 -14.25 -2.56
CA SER A 584 -22.11 -14.81 -2.76
C SER A 584 -22.02 -16.20 -3.39
N TRP A 585 -23.00 -17.06 -3.08
CA TRP A 585 -23.13 -18.38 -3.72
C TRP A 585 -23.57 -18.22 -5.17
N ILE A 586 -22.94 -18.99 -6.06
CA ILE A 586 -23.21 -19.00 -7.49
C ILE A 586 -23.61 -20.42 -7.87
N ARG A 587 -24.82 -20.58 -8.40
CA ARG A 587 -25.30 -21.85 -8.93
C ARG A 587 -24.94 -22.02 -10.39
N PHE A 588 -24.17 -23.05 -10.68
CA PHE A 588 -23.87 -23.48 -12.04
C PHE A 588 -24.76 -24.65 -12.41
N GLN A 589 -25.53 -24.49 -13.48
CA GLN A 589 -26.34 -25.55 -14.11
C GLN A 589 -25.87 -25.67 -15.54
N LEU A 590 -24.91 -26.56 -15.78
CA LEU A 590 -24.23 -26.66 -17.06
C LEU A 590 -24.87 -27.77 -17.90
N PRO A 591 -25.47 -27.46 -19.06
CA PRO A 591 -25.95 -28.49 -19.97
C PRO A 591 -24.78 -29.43 -20.33
N LEU A 592 -24.96 -30.74 -20.20
CA LEU A 592 -23.92 -31.70 -20.57
C LEU A 592 -23.56 -31.62 -22.05
N SER A 593 -24.50 -31.22 -22.91
CA SER A 593 -24.25 -30.92 -24.33
C SER A 593 -23.22 -29.80 -24.55
N SER A 594 -23.00 -28.96 -23.54
CA SER A 594 -22.07 -27.85 -23.59
C SER A 594 -20.63 -28.25 -23.24
N PHE A 595 -20.39 -29.53 -22.90
CA PHE A 595 -19.09 -30.16 -22.79
C PHE A 595 -18.75 -30.84 -24.13
N THR A 596 -18.49 -30.05 -25.18
CA THR A 596 -18.51 -30.52 -26.57
C THR A 596 -17.44 -31.57 -26.92
N GLY A 597 -16.43 -31.74 -26.08
CA GLY A 597 -15.40 -32.79 -26.20
C GLY A 597 -15.79 -34.14 -25.60
N MET A 598 -16.88 -34.20 -24.83
CA MET A 598 -17.40 -35.45 -24.25
C MET A 598 -18.30 -36.16 -25.26
N THR A 599 -17.73 -37.00 -26.10
CA THR A 599 -18.50 -37.85 -27.03
C THR A 599 -19.09 -39.08 -26.35
N GLY A 600 -18.60 -39.45 -25.15
CA GLY A 600 -19.14 -40.47 -24.25
C GLY A 600 -19.59 -39.88 -22.90
N ARG A 601 -20.59 -40.53 -22.28
CA ARG A 601 -21.12 -40.20 -20.93
C ARG A 601 -21.45 -41.44 -20.09
N THR A 602 -20.91 -42.59 -20.47
CA THR A 602 -21.18 -43.87 -19.81
C THR A 602 -20.33 -44.09 -18.57
N SER A 603 -19.18 -43.42 -18.47
CA SER A 603 -18.12 -43.71 -17.50
C SER A 603 -17.41 -42.42 -17.05
N VAL A 604 -18.17 -41.40 -16.65
CA VAL A 604 -17.61 -40.14 -16.14
C VAL A 604 -16.88 -40.41 -14.82
N ALA A 605 -15.56 -40.41 -14.85
CA ALA A 605 -14.72 -40.93 -13.77
C ALA A 605 -13.92 -39.85 -13.05
N GLN A 606 -13.74 -38.66 -13.65
CA GLN A 606 -13.02 -37.57 -13.02
C GLN A 606 -13.74 -36.23 -13.20
N LEU A 607 -13.73 -35.45 -12.14
CA LEU A 607 -14.03 -34.02 -12.11
C LEU A 607 -12.75 -33.29 -11.72
N ILE A 608 -12.34 -32.30 -12.49
CA ILE A 608 -11.17 -31.48 -12.19
C ILE A 608 -11.58 -30.03 -12.03
N LEU A 609 -11.20 -29.43 -10.92
CA LEU A 609 -11.36 -28.01 -10.63
C LEU A 609 -10.01 -27.32 -10.83
N SER A 610 -9.95 -26.19 -11.51
CA SER A 610 -8.70 -25.43 -11.68
C SER A 610 -8.98 -23.95 -11.93
N GLY A 611 -7.93 -23.12 -12.02
CA GLY A 611 -8.09 -21.71 -12.39
C GLY A 611 -7.06 -20.80 -11.72
N SER A 612 -7.39 -19.52 -11.64
CA SER A 612 -6.59 -18.50 -10.95
C SER A 612 -7.19 -18.04 -9.62
N VAL A 613 -8.29 -18.67 -9.17
CA VAL A 613 -8.87 -18.46 -7.84
C VAL A 613 -8.14 -19.33 -6.81
N GLY A 614 -7.56 -18.72 -5.78
CA GLY A 614 -6.71 -19.43 -4.81
C GLY A 614 -7.49 -20.13 -3.70
N THR A 615 -8.60 -19.52 -3.26
CA THR A 615 -9.53 -20.12 -2.30
C THR A 615 -10.93 -20.19 -2.88
N LEU A 616 -11.64 -21.29 -2.65
CA LEU A 616 -13.07 -21.43 -2.98
C LEU A 616 -13.80 -22.35 -2.01
N PHE A 617 -15.13 -22.24 -2.00
CA PHE A 617 -16.03 -23.13 -1.31
C PHE A 617 -16.97 -23.76 -2.34
N LEU A 618 -17.12 -25.08 -2.30
CA LEU A 618 -17.86 -25.89 -3.25
C LEU A 618 -18.93 -26.70 -2.51
N ASP A 619 -20.12 -26.73 -3.09
CA ASP A 619 -21.28 -27.42 -2.55
C ASP A 619 -22.18 -27.96 -3.70
N ASN A 620 -23.10 -28.86 -3.39
CA ASN A 620 -24.13 -29.42 -4.28
C ASN A 620 -23.62 -29.86 -5.66
N VAL A 621 -22.65 -30.78 -5.69
CA VAL A 621 -22.07 -31.35 -6.91
C VAL A 621 -22.88 -32.57 -7.36
N PHE A 622 -23.65 -32.46 -8.44
CA PHE A 622 -24.50 -33.56 -8.92
C PHE A 622 -24.82 -33.47 -10.43
N PHE A 623 -25.16 -34.61 -11.03
CA PHE A 623 -25.76 -34.66 -12.35
C PHE A 623 -27.29 -34.74 -12.22
N SER A 624 -28.02 -34.11 -13.12
CA SER A 624 -29.49 -34.18 -13.14
C SER A 624 -30.07 -34.34 -14.54
N SER A 625 -31.28 -34.88 -14.62
CA SER A 625 -32.13 -34.89 -15.82
C SER A 625 -33.39 -34.03 -15.63
N ASP A 626 -33.85 -33.40 -16.70
CA ASP A 626 -35.13 -32.65 -16.70
C ASP A 626 -36.35 -33.57 -16.92
N GLY A 627 -36.12 -34.89 -16.98
CA GLY A 627 -37.11 -35.91 -17.31
C GLY A 627 -36.94 -37.19 -16.49
N PRO A 628 -37.86 -38.16 -16.67
CA PRO A 628 -37.81 -39.43 -15.97
C PRO A 628 -36.54 -40.22 -16.32
N ALA A 629 -36.00 -40.93 -15.33
CA ALA A 629 -34.83 -41.80 -15.52
C ALA A 629 -35.18 -43.19 -16.10
N VAL A 630 -36.45 -43.61 -15.99
CA VAL A 630 -36.96 -44.90 -16.48
C VAL A 630 -38.10 -44.68 -17.46
N ALA A 631 -38.31 -45.59 -18.41
CA ALA A 631 -39.45 -45.55 -19.33
C ALA A 631 -40.79 -45.65 -18.57
N ALA A 632 -41.87 -45.20 -19.21
CA ALA A 632 -43.21 -45.39 -18.68
C ALA A 632 -43.56 -46.91 -18.60
N PRO A 633 -44.46 -47.33 -17.68
CA PRO A 633 -44.88 -48.72 -17.58
C PRO A 633 -45.47 -49.24 -18.91
N THR A 634 -44.99 -50.39 -19.39
CA THR A 634 -45.50 -50.97 -20.65
C THR A 634 -46.94 -51.50 -20.47
N PRO A 635 -47.93 -51.04 -21.24
CA PRO A 635 -49.30 -51.54 -21.18
C PRO A 635 -49.40 -52.99 -21.71
N SER A 636 -50.32 -53.77 -21.15
CA SER A 636 -50.42 -55.23 -21.38
C SER A 636 -51.79 -55.73 -21.86
N TYR A 637 -52.65 -54.83 -22.35
CA TYR A 637 -53.95 -55.17 -22.94
C TYR A 637 -53.79 -55.95 -24.27
N ALA A 638 -54.78 -56.76 -24.61
CA ALA A 638 -54.81 -57.46 -25.91
C ALA A 638 -54.95 -56.43 -27.05
N ALA A 639 -54.12 -56.55 -28.09
CA ALA A 639 -54.08 -55.55 -29.17
C ALA A 639 -55.43 -55.36 -29.91
N ALA A 640 -56.30 -56.38 -29.94
CA ALA A 640 -57.65 -56.29 -30.51
C ALA A 640 -58.61 -55.40 -29.68
N ASP A 641 -58.26 -55.14 -28.42
CA ASP A 641 -59.05 -54.39 -27.46
C ASP A 641 -58.48 -52.98 -27.23
N VAL A 642 -57.51 -52.54 -28.05
CA VAL A 642 -56.82 -51.25 -27.90
C VAL A 642 -56.95 -50.38 -29.15
N ILE A 643 -57.26 -49.11 -28.95
CA ILE A 643 -57.04 -48.03 -29.92
C ILE A 643 -55.91 -47.16 -29.36
N SER A 644 -54.70 -47.30 -29.92
CA SER A 644 -53.53 -46.53 -29.50
C SER A 644 -53.39 -45.25 -30.30
N LEU A 645 -53.23 -44.10 -29.62
CA LEU A 645 -52.80 -42.84 -30.24
C LEU A 645 -51.28 -42.70 -30.14
N PHE A 646 -50.70 -43.10 -29.01
CA PHE A 646 -49.25 -43.05 -28.78
C PHE A 646 -48.81 -44.11 -27.77
N SER A 647 -48.04 -45.09 -28.22
CA SER A 647 -47.40 -46.11 -27.40
C SER A 647 -46.36 -46.87 -28.23
N ASN A 648 -45.25 -47.29 -27.62
CA ASN A 648 -44.33 -48.25 -28.23
C ASN A 648 -44.88 -49.69 -28.27
N ALA A 649 -45.89 -50.01 -27.46
CA ALA A 649 -46.43 -51.37 -27.32
C ALA A 649 -47.46 -51.76 -28.40
N TYR A 650 -48.04 -50.78 -29.10
CA TYR A 650 -49.14 -50.99 -30.05
C TYR A 650 -48.94 -50.21 -31.35
N THR A 651 -49.61 -50.65 -32.41
CA THR A 651 -49.68 -49.87 -33.65
C THR A 651 -50.52 -48.61 -33.41
N ASN A 652 -49.88 -47.45 -33.51
CA ASN A 652 -50.54 -46.16 -33.29
C ASN A 652 -51.40 -45.75 -34.49
N ARG A 653 -52.58 -45.22 -34.21
CA ARG A 653 -53.34 -44.45 -35.19
C ARG A 653 -52.70 -43.09 -35.37
N THR A 654 -52.55 -42.66 -36.60
CA THR A 654 -52.11 -41.30 -36.92
C THR A 654 -53.12 -40.29 -36.40
N VAL A 655 -52.62 -39.25 -35.74
CA VAL A 655 -53.37 -38.04 -35.39
C VAL A 655 -52.94 -36.91 -36.32
N ASP A 656 -53.76 -35.88 -36.49
CA ASP A 656 -53.44 -34.73 -37.34
C ASP A 656 -52.30 -33.90 -36.75
N THR A 657 -52.35 -33.67 -35.43
CA THR A 657 -51.28 -32.99 -34.68
C THR A 657 -51.34 -33.32 -33.19
N TRP A 658 -50.17 -33.31 -32.53
CA TRP A 658 -50.04 -33.36 -31.06
C TRP A 658 -49.98 -31.98 -30.40
N SER A 659 -49.89 -30.92 -31.21
CA SER A 659 -49.91 -29.52 -30.79
C SER A 659 -50.72 -28.71 -31.79
N ALA A 660 -51.97 -28.43 -31.43
CA ALA A 660 -52.88 -27.67 -32.27
C ALA A 660 -52.53 -26.18 -32.25
N SER A 661 -52.81 -25.46 -33.35
CA SER A 661 -52.48 -24.03 -33.48
C SER A 661 -53.10 -23.11 -32.40
N TRP A 662 -54.12 -23.60 -31.70
CA TRP A 662 -54.82 -22.89 -30.63
C TRP A 662 -54.31 -23.23 -29.22
N ASP A 663 -53.32 -24.11 -29.10
CA ASP A 663 -52.80 -24.56 -27.83
C ASP A 663 -51.69 -23.65 -27.25
N GLN A 664 -51.33 -23.88 -25.99
CA GLN A 664 -50.27 -23.16 -25.28
C GLN A 664 -49.37 -24.17 -24.57
N ALA A 665 -48.55 -24.86 -25.35
CA ALA A 665 -47.50 -25.77 -24.91
C ALA A 665 -46.44 -25.94 -26.00
N ASP A 666 -45.19 -26.20 -25.61
CA ASP A 666 -44.16 -26.68 -26.52
C ASP A 666 -44.14 -28.21 -26.47
N VAL A 667 -44.24 -28.88 -27.62
CA VAL A 667 -44.26 -30.35 -27.71
C VAL A 667 -43.03 -30.86 -28.45
N ALA A 668 -42.34 -31.82 -27.84
CA ALA A 668 -41.19 -32.49 -28.44
C ALA A 668 -41.25 -34.00 -28.25
N ASP A 669 -40.77 -34.74 -29.24
CA ASP A 669 -40.48 -36.16 -29.11
C ASP A 669 -39.13 -36.34 -28.40
N VAL A 670 -39.11 -37.10 -27.32
CA VAL A 670 -37.90 -37.43 -26.56
C VAL A 670 -37.79 -38.94 -26.36
N GLN A 671 -36.56 -39.42 -26.14
CA GLN A 671 -36.30 -40.81 -25.75
C GLN A 671 -36.09 -40.88 -24.24
N VAL A 672 -36.81 -41.78 -23.56
CA VAL A 672 -36.59 -42.10 -22.15
C VAL A 672 -36.30 -43.60 -22.05
N ALA A 673 -35.05 -43.96 -21.73
CA ALA A 673 -34.60 -45.35 -21.66
C ALA A 673 -34.97 -46.20 -22.90
N GLY A 674 -34.95 -45.59 -24.10
CA GLY A 674 -35.27 -46.23 -25.39
C GLY A 674 -36.77 -46.30 -25.73
N ASN A 675 -37.63 -45.66 -24.94
CA ASN A 675 -39.06 -45.53 -25.18
C ASN A 675 -39.39 -44.10 -25.68
N ASP A 676 -40.30 -44.00 -26.66
CA ASP A 676 -40.75 -42.72 -27.23
C ASP A 676 -41.70 -42.03 -26.25
N VAL A 677 -41.42 -40.76 -25.90
CA VAL A 677 -42.23 -39.99 -24.96
C VAL A 677 -42.54 -38.62 -25.52
N LYS A 678 -43.78 -38.15 -25.36
CA LYS A 678 -44.14 -36.75 -25.63
C LYS A 678 -43.75 -35.88 -24.44
N LYS A 679 -42.78 -34.98 -24.63
CA LYS A 679 -42.44 -33.94 -23.66
C LYS A 679 -43.20 -32.66 -24.00
N TYR A 680 -44.06 -32.26 -23.08
CA TYR A 680 -44.69 -30.95 -23.05
C TYR A 680 -43.90 -30.03 -22.12
N SER A 681 -43.42 -28.90 -22.64
CA SER A 681 -42.83 -27.81 -21.86
C SER A 681 -43.75 -26.59 -21.93
N ASN A 682 -43.71 -25.70 -20.94
CA ASN A 682 -44.60 -24.54 -20.87
C ASN A 682 -46.09 -24.90 -21.01
N LEU A 683 -46.48 -26.11 -20.58
CA LEU A 683 -47.85 -26.63 -20.75
C LEU A 683 -48.80 -25.80 -19.90
N VAL A 684 -49.63 -24.97 -20.54
CA VAL A 684 -50.85 -24.40 -19.94
C VAL A 684 -52.04 -25.25 -20.38
N PHE A 685 -52.19 -25.46 -21.68
CA PHE A 685 -53.06 -26.49 -22.26
C PHE A 685 -52.51 -26.91 -23.62
N SER A 686 -52.60 -28.19 -23.96
CA SER A 686 -52.19 -28.72 -25.26
C SER A 686 -53.33 -29.47 -25.94
N GLY A 687 -53.52 -29.20 -27.22
CA GLY A 687 -54.53 -29.82 -28.06
C GLY A 687 -53.95 -30.87 -29.00
N THR A 688 -54.40 -32.11 -28.87
CA THR A 688 -54.17 -33.17 -29.85
C THR A 688 -55.41 -33.30 -30.73
N GLU A 689 -55.26 -33.19 -32.05
CA GLU A 689 -56.36 -33.25 -33.02
C GLU A 689 -56.26 -34.51 -33.88
N PHE A 690 -57.38 -35.19 -34.07
CA PHE A 690 -57.56 -36.33 -34.96
C PHE A 690 -58.92 -36.19 -35.67
N THR A 691 -59.13 -35.00 -36.24
CA THR A 691 -60.34 -34.54 -36.91
C THR A 691 -60.50 -35.13 -38.31
N THR A 692 -59.40 -35.39 -39.03
CA THR A 692 -59.44 -36.04 -40.36
C THR A 692 -59.93 -37.48 -40.26
N ALA A 693 -59.57 -38.18 -39.17
CA ALA A 693 -59.89 -39.57 -38.93
C ALA A 693 -60.28 -39.80 -37.46
N THR A 694 -61.51 -39.38 -37.13
CA THR A 694 -62.05 -39.47 -35.77
C THR A 694 -62.02 -40.90 -35.21
N VAL A 695 -61.96 -40.98 -33.88
CA VAL A 695 -61.87 -42.22 -33.13
C VAL A 695 -63.26 -42.64 -32.68
N ASN A 696 -63.69 -43.81 -33.14
CA ASN A 696 -64.87 -44.48 -32.60
C ASN A 696 -64.47 -45.32 -31.38
N ALA A 697 -64.67 -44.76 -30.19
CA ALA A 697 -64.44 -45.42 -28.91
C ALA A 697 -65.74 -45.95 -28.27
N SER A 698 -66.82 -46.14 -29.05
CA SER A 698 -68.13 -46.53 -28.52
C SER A 698 -68.11 -47.88 -27.79
N THR A 699 -67.23 -48.80 -28.22
CA THR A 699 -67.05 -50.11 -27.58
C THR A 699 -65.98 -50.11 -26.49
N MET A 700 -65.24 -49.02 -26.30
CA MET A 700 -64.18 -48.92 -25.30
C MET A 700 -64.75 -48.59 -23.93
N THR A 701 -64.09 -49.09 -22.89
CA THR A 701 -64.51 -48.89 -21.49
C THR A 701 -63.62 -47.88 -20.76
N HIS A 702 -62.37 -47.70 -21.20
CA HIS A 702 -61.39 -46.83 -20.55
C HIS A 702 -60.61 -45.95 -21.53
N PHE A 703 -60.16 -44.79 -21.04
CA PHE A 703 -59.10 -43.97 -21.61
C PHE A 703 -57.87 -44.08 -20.70
N SER A 704 -56.67 -44.22 -21.25
CA SER A 704 -55.45 -44.36 -20.49
C SER A 704 -54.30 -43.53 -21.04
N PHE A 705 -53.45 -43.05 -20.14
CA PHE A 705 -52.15 -42.44 -20.43
C PHE A 705 -51.24 -42.53 -19.19
N ASP A 706 -49.93 -42.51 -19.41
CA ASP A 706 -48.93 -42.34 -18.37
C ASP A 706 -48.47 -40.89 -18.31
N LEU A 707 -48.31 -40.38 -17.08
CA LEU A 707 -47.84 -39.02 -16.84
C LEU A 707 -46.66 -39.03 -15.87
N TRP A 708 -45.59 -38.33 -16.22
CA TRP A 708 -44.51 -37.96 -15.32
C TRP A 708 -44.30 -36.44 -15.37
N THR A 709 -44.05 -35.83 -14.23
CA THR A 709 -43.76 -34.39 -14.15
C THR A 709 -42.65 -34.13 -13.13
N PRO A 710 -41.66 -33.27 -13.46
CA PRO A 710 -40.67 -32.86 -12.48
C PRO A 710 -41.22 -31.79 -11.53
N ASP A 711 -42.37 -31.20 -11.84
CA ASP A 711 -42.92 -30.07 -11.10
C ASP A 711 -43.65 -30.53 -9.84
N PRO A 712 -43.68 -29.69 -8.78
CA PRO A 712 -44.43 -29.97 -7.56
C PRO A 712 -45.93 -30.25 -7.84
N THR A 713 -46.44 -31.38 -7.36
CA THR A 713 -47.86 -31.78 -7.53
C THR A 713 -48.73 -31.50 -6.31
N THR A 714 -48.17 -30.95 -5.24
CA THR A 714 -48.92 -30.53 -4.05
C THR A 714 -49.90 -29.40 -4.39
N ALA A 715 -50.95 -29.25 -3.57
CA ALA A 715 -51.95 -28.20 -3.78
C ALA A 715 -51.29 -26.81 -3.88
N PRO A 716 -51.67 -25.97 -4.85
CA PRO A 716 -52.90 -26.03 -5.67
C PRO A 716 -52.74 -26.72 -7.05
N ALA A 717 -51.66 -27.46 -7.31
CA ALA A 717 -51.38 -28.02 -8.63
C ALA A 717 -52.45 -29.04 -9.10
N GLN A 718 -52.86 -28.90 -10.36
CA GLN A 718 -53.86 -29.75 -11.03
C GLN A 718 -53.44 -30.10 -12.46
N PHE A 719 -53.68 -31.34 -12.86
CA PHE A 719 -53.59 -31.79 -14.25
C PHE A 719 -54.97 -32.18 -14.72
N LYS A 720 -55.37 -31.73 -15.91
CA LYS A 720 -56.71 -32.01 -16.43
C LYS A 720 -56.64 -32.67 -17.79
N VAL A 721 -57.67 -33.46 -18.06
CA VAL A 721 -57.83 -34.19 -19.32
C VAL A 721 -59.23 -33.92 -19.83
N LYS A 722 -59.34 -33.44 -21.06
CA LYS A 722 -60.62 -33.23 -21.73
C LYS A 722 -60.67 -34.02 -23.03
N LEU A 723 -61.79 -34.69 -23.26
CA LEU A 723 -62.11 -35.38 -24.50
C LEU A 723 -63.28 -34.67 -25.18
N VAL A 724 -63.23 -34.56 -26.50
CA VAL A 724 -64.27 -33.91 -27.33
C VAL A 724 -64.68 -34.85 -28.47
N ASP A 725 -65.97 -35.13 -28.56
CA ASP A 725 -66.66 -35.84 -29.64
C ASP A 725 -67.39 -34.81 -30.51
N PHE A 726 -67.11 -34.81 -31.82
CA PHE A 726 -67.71 -33.85 -32.78
C PHE A 726 -69.11 -34.27 -33.25
N GLY A 727 -69.77 -35.20 -32.57
CA GLY A 727 -71.12 -35.61 -32.90
C GLY A 727 -71.25 -36.28 -34.27
N ALA A 728 -72.46 -36.38 -34.78
CA ALA A 728 -72.76 -37.12 -36.01
C ALA A 728 -72.37 -36.35 -37.28
N ASN A 729 -72.24 -35.02 -37.21
CA ASN A 729 -71.80 -34.20 -38.33
C ASN A 729 -70.27 -34.18 -38.52
N ASN A 730 -69.52 -34.72 -37.56
CA ASN A 730 -68.05 -34.80 -37.56
C ASN A 730 -67.36 -33.42 -37.71
N ALA A 731 -67.97 -32.36 -37.17
CA ALA A 731 -67.46 -30.99 -37.20
C ALA A 731 -67.72 -30.24 -35.88
N PHE A 732 -66.71 -29.52 -35.40
CA PHE A 732 -66.82 -28.71 -34.18
C PHE A 732 -67.81 -27.54 -34.33
N GLY A 733 -68.62 -27.30 -33.29
CA GLY A 733 -69.50 -26.12 -33.19
C GLY A 733 -70.86 -26.30 -33.87
N GLY A 734 -71.26 -27.54 -34.19
CA GLY A 734 -72.52 -27.89 -34.84
C GLY A 734 -73.70 -28.15 -33.91
N GLY A 735 -73.48 -28.07 -32.58
CA GLY A 735 -74.51 -28.24 -31.55
C GLY A 735 -74.74 -29.69 -31.11
N ASP A 736 -74.14 -30.66 -31.80
CA ASP A 736 -74.11 -32.08 -31.42
C ASP A 736 -72.83 -32.49 -30.69
N ASP A 737 -71.84 -31.61 -30.57
CA ASP A 737 -70.59 -31.85 -29.83
C ASP A 737 -70.86 -32.29 -28.38
N LYS A 738 -70.04 -33.23 -27.88
CA LYS A 738 -70.04 -33.67 -26.48
C LYS A 738 -68.63 -33.66 -25.94
N GLU A 739 -68.48 -33.14 -24.74
CA GLU A 739 -67.17 -32.98 -24.11
C GLU A 739 -67.26 -33.06 -22.60
N HIS A 740 -66.15 -33.47 -21.97
CA HIS A 740 -66.03 -33.43 -20.52
C HIS A 740 -64.56 -33.31 -20.11
N GLU A 741 -64.29 -32.53 -19.07
CA GLU A 741 -62.96 -32.33 -18.49
C GLU A 741 -62.90 -32.98 -17.10
N LEU A 742 -61.89 -33.82 -16.88
CA LEU A 742 -61.57 -34.39 -15.57
C LEU A 742 -60.35 -33.70 -14.96
N VAL A 743 -60.35 -33.56 -13.63
CA VAL A 743 -59.28 -32.89 -12.87
C VAL A 743 -58.60 -33.90 -11.95
N PHE A 744 -57.27 -33.96 -12.04
CA PHE A 744 -56.39 -34.78 -11.20
C PHE A 744 -55.53 -33.89 -10.30
N SER A 745 -55.29 -34.32 -9.07
CA SER A 745 -54.48 -33.63 -8.06
C SER A 745 -53.71 -34.62 -7.20
N ALA A 746 -52.87 -34.17 -6.27
CA ALA A 746 -52.24 -35.04 -5.28
C ALA A 746 -53.25 -35.79 -4.38
N THR A 747 -54.54 -35.45 -4.41
CA THR A 747 -55.60 -36.08 -3.60
C THR A 747 -56.56 -36.96 -4.41
N THR A 748 -56.40 -37.06 -5.73
CA THR A 748 -57.23 -37.94 -6.57
C THR A 748 -56.75 -39.39 -6.50
N THR A 749 -57.50 -40.31 -7.11
CA THR A 749 -57.09 -41.71 -7.28
C THR A 749 -57.12 -42.08 -8.77
N PRO A 750 -55.95 -42.32 -9.42
CA PRO A 750 -54.60 -42.20 -8.85
C PRO A 750 -54.23 -40.74 -8.52
N ALA A 751 -53.28 -40.57 -7.59
CA ALA A 751 -52.79 -39.27 -7.16
C ALA A 751 -51.70 -38.75 -8.11
N LEU A 752 -51.68 -37.45 -8.38
CA LEU A 752 -50.53 -36.84 -9.08
C LEU A 752 -49.28 -36.90 -8.19
N ALA A 753 -48.17 -37.38 -8.77
CA ALA A 753 -46.89 -37.50 -8.09
C ALA A 753 -45.79 -36.74 -8.84
N THR A 754 -44.98 -35.97 -8.10
CA THR A 754 -43.74 -35.36 -8.62
C THR A 754 -42.66 -36.42 -8.79
N GLY A 755 -41.97 -36.41 -9.93
CA GLY A 755 -40.79 -37.23 -10.17
C GLY A 755 -41.04 -38.73 -10.34
N SER A 756 -42.30 -39.17 -10.51
CA SER A 756 -42.65 -40.58 -10.72
C SER A 756 -43.72 -40.73 -11.81
N TRP A 757 -43.68 -41.84 -12.54
CA TRP A 757 -44.71 -42.17 -13.54
C TRP A 757 -46.01 -42.53 -12.83
N VAL A 758 -47.11 -41.96 -13.29
CA VAL A 758 -48.46 -42.28 -12.83
C VAL A 758 -49.29 -42.72 -14.02
N THR A 759 -49.77 -43.97 -13.98
CA THR A 759 -50.71 -44.50 -14.98
C THR A 759 -52.13 -44.08 -14.64
N PHE A 760 -52.73 -43.25 -15.49
CA PHE A 760 -54.13 -42.85 -15.38
C PHE A 760 -54.98 -43.81 -16.21
N ASN A 761 -55.55 -44.84 -15.59
CA ASN A 761 -56.53 -45.72 -16.23
C ASN A 761 -57.96 -45.26 -15.87
N ILE A 762 -58.60 -44.49 -16.74
CA ILE A 762 -59.81 -43.73 -16.46
C ILE A 762 -61.02 -44.42 -17.11
N PRO A 763 -62.02 -44.88 -16.33
CA PRO A 763 -63.27 -45.35 -16.91
C PRO A 763 -63.95 -44.25 -17.73
N LEU A 764 -64.32 -44.54 -18.98
CA LEU A 764 -64.99 -43.56 -19.85
C LEU A 764 -66.33 -43.09 -19.28
N SER A 765 -66.94 -43.86 -18.38
CA SER A 765 -68.14 -43.46 -17.62
C SER A 765 -67.92 -42.26 -16.69
N GLN A 766 -66.68 -41.92 -16.34
CA GLN A 766 -66.36 -40.72 -15.56
C GLN A 766 -66.49 -39.44 -16.37
N PHE A 767 -66.36 -39.50 -17.70
CA PHE A 767 -66.57 -38.36 -18.59
C PHE A 767 -68.08 -38.12 -18.81
N THR A 768 -68.80 -37.72 -17.76
CA THR A 768 -70.28 -37.69 -17.75
C THR A 768 -70.91 -36.77 -18.80
N GLY A 769 -70.19 -35.75 -19.28
CA GLY A 769 -70.61 -34.86 -20.37
C GLY A 769 -70.33 -35.41 -21.77
N LEU A 770 -69.48 -36.44 -21.89
CA LEU A 770 -69.11 -37.11 -23.15
C LEU A 770 -70.14 -38.21 -23.48
N THR A 771 -71.39 -37.80 -23.72
CA THR A 771 -72.51 -38.75 -23.91
C THR A 771 -72.45 -39.50 -25.25
N THR A 772 -71.65 -39.02 -26.21
CA THR A 772 -71.31 -39.70 -27.46
C THR A 772 -69.81 -39.96 -27.52
N ARG A 773 -69.40 -41.07 -28.14
CA ARG A 773 -68.00 -41.52 -28.27
C ARG A 773 -67.70 -42.13 -29.64
N SER A 774 -68.57 -41.89 -30.62
CA SER A 774 -68.44 -42.47 -31.95
C SER A 774 -67.50 -41.67 -32.85
N ASN A 775 -67.29 -40.39 -32.55
CA ASN A 775 -66.53 -39.44 -33.36
C ASN A 775 -65.65 -38.56 -32.46
N LEU A 776 -64.86 -39.17 -31.56
CA LEU A 776 -63.86 -38.44 -30.80
C LEU A 776 -62.88 -37.79 -31.77
N ALA A 777 -62.61 -36.51 -31.58
CA ALA A 777 -61.82 -35.71 -32.52
C ALA A 777 -60.70 -34.91 -31.85
N GLN A 778 -60.80 -34.67 -30.53
CA GLN A 778 -59.77 -33.94 -29.78
C GLN A 778 -59.51 -34.55 -28.39
N LEU A 779 -58.26 -34.47 -27.98
CA LEU A 779 -57.77 -34.74 -26.63
C LEU A 779 -57.00 -33.50 -26.14
N ILE A 780 -57.34 -33.00 -24.96
CA ILE A 780 -56.69 -31.82 -24.38
C ILE A 780 -56.08 -32.17 -23.03
N PHE A 781 -54.80 -31.88 -22.87
CA PHE A 781 -54.11 -31.90 -21.59
C PHE A 781 -53.98 -30.49 -21.05
N VAL A 782 -54.29 -30.27 -19.77
CA VAL A 782 -54.25 -28.94 -19.16
C VAL A 782 -53.43 -28.97 -17.88
N SER A 783 -52.59 -27.97 -17.69
CA SER A 783 -51.95 -27.66 -16.41
C SER A 783 -52.61 -26.46 -15.75
N ALA A 784 -52.91 -26.57 -14.46
CA ALA A 784 -53.39 -25.44 -13.68
C ALA A 784 -52.78 -25.44 -12.25
N PRO A 785 -52.70 -24.27 -11.59
CA PRO A 785 -52.89 -22.93 -12.15
C PRO A 785 -51.67 -22.39 -12.93
N THR A 786 -50.52 -23.05 -12.82
CA THR A 786 -49.27 -22.65 -13.47
C THR A 786 -48.91 -23.56 -14.64
N SER A 787 -48.09 -23.08 -15.56
CA SER A 787 -47.51 -23.93 -16.60
C SER A 787 -46.64 -25.04 -15.98
N ARG A 788 -46.60 -26.22 -16.59
CA ARG A 788 -45.76 -27.33 -16.14
C ARG A 788 -44.97 -27.98 -17.28
N THR A 789 -43.96 -28.75 -16.91
CA THR A 789 -43.35 -29.78 -17.75
C THR A 789 -44.09 -31.10 -17.51
N ALA A 790 -44.53 -31.75 -18.59
CA ALA A 790 -45.18 -33.05 -18.53
C ALA A 790 -44.59 -33.99 -19.57
N PHE A 791 -44.31 -35.22 -19.15
CA PHE A 791 -43.88 -36.31 -20.02
C PHE A 791 -45.05 -37.28 -20.09
N ILE A 792 -45.54 -37.54 -21.30
CA ILE A 792 -46.73 -38.35 -21.55
C ILE A 792 -46.38 -39.50 -22.50
N ASP A 793 -46.79 -40.70 -22.13
CA ASP A 793 -46.70 -41.91 -22.94
C ASP A 793 -48.01 -42.72 -22.82
N ASN A 794 -48.16 -43.78 -23.63
CA ASN A 794 -49.24 -44.76 -23.59
C ASN A 794 -50.65 -44.17 -23.64
N VAL A 795 -50.86 -43.18 -24.52
CA VAL A 795 -52.16 -42.54 -24.78
C VAL A 795 -53.04 -43.47 -25.62
N LEU A 796 -54.03 -44.12 -25.00
CA LEU A 796 -54.84 -45.15 -25.63
C LEU A 796 -56.27 -45.25 -25.08
N PHE A 797 -57.18 -45.85 -25.85
CA PHE A 797 -58.49 -46.32 -25.39
C PHE A 797 -58.50 -47.84 -25.37
N HIS A 798 -59.09 -48.46 -24.34
CA HIS A 798 -59.15 -49.93 -24.23
C HIS A 798 -60.45 -50.45 -23.60
N LYS A 799 -60.67 -51.76 -23.64
CA LYS A 799 -61.86 -52.40 -23.07
C LYS A 799 -61.62 -53.64 -22.20
#